data_AF-A0A3C0E937-F1
#
_entry.id   AF-A0A3C0E937-F1
#
_cell.length_a   1.000
_cell.length_b   1.000
_cell.length_c   1.000
_cell.angle_alpha   90.00
_cell.angle_beta   90.00
_cell.angle_gamma   90.00
#
_symmetry.space_group_name_H-M   'P 1'
#
loop_
_entity.id
_entity.type
_entity.pdbx_description
1 polymer ?
#
loop_
_entity_poly.entity_id
_entity_poly.type
_entity_poly.pdbx_seq_one_letter_code
_entity_poly.pdbx_strand_id
1 'polypeptide(L)'
;LTIDSLIRRLEAQGANVLPLFSYSLKHNPEEDGETNRTFTEYLATPDGLPRVDCIITTMGMSMSELSTEGPTIAAGWTVDYLDQLDVPIIQAIISTGTEEEWQESSLGLGPIDTAMSVALPEFDGRIISVPISFKQESNQNSSAGGTAKLSGRLQRYVPREDRVDFLARLSVKWANLRKKENSEKRIAIILSNYPTKDARIGNAVGLDTPASVVRVLNAMKEAGYHVTDIPESGDELVHRIIERCSNDRDSLTEEQLRMAAGHVTASQYGEWFKDFPASVVQEMTETWGEPPGQIYRSNGSLAIAGIDLGNIFIGLQPPRGFGENPIAVYHSPDLAPTHHYIAYYRWIRDVFKADAMIHVGKHGTLEWLPGKGIGLSEACYPEVALNDVPLFYPFIINNPGEGAQAKRRTHATIVDHLIPAMTTADSYGDIARVEQLMDEHYQCQTLDPAKLPLLEAQIWEMVKQAELHRDLGIENLPEDFGEFILEIDGYLCEIKDAQIKDGLHILGETPEDDLLIGLLCSLTRLDISGIPSLRRSVAEAMGLDYGSLMDEPALAAPDSIPPSMIAIDADNPVRTQGDLLERVELLCREAYRQLLAQDFDPDAVGPVVSQVLGRPDAQTQLVLRYVAEIIYPALLRTPDEIGNLLRGLDGRFVPAGPSGAPTRGMANILPTGRNFYSVDPKTIPSPSAWETGKALADALLEKYLTEEGAYPEMVGLVIWGTSAMRTHGDDVAQVLALLGIKPVWQPESRRVQGLEVIPISELGHPRIDVTVRISGFFRDAFPNLINLLDQAVEMAAAQ
;
A
#
# COMPACT_ATOMS: atom_id res chain seq x y z
N LEU A 1 -12.61 -22.55 -28.35
CA LEU A 1 -12.82 -21.18 -28.89
C LEU A 1 -11.83 -20.20 -28.28
N THR A 2 -11.94 -19.85 -26.99
CA THR A 2 -11.04 -18.87 -26.37
C THR A 2 -9.58 -19.30 -26.40
N ILE A 3 -9.29 -20.51 -25.93
CA ILE A 3 -7.92 -21.06 -25.89
C ILE A 3 -7.32 -21.13 -27.31
N ASP A 4 -8.08 -21.63 -28.29
CA ASP A 4 -7.63 -21.70 -29.68
C ASP A 4 -7.35 -20.33 -30.29
N SER A 5 -8.08 -19.29 -29.88
CA SER A 5 -7.86 -17.91 -30.31
C SER A 5 -6.54 -17.38 -29.74
N LEU A 6 -6.31 -17.61 -28.44
CA LEU A 6 -5.09 -17.22 -27.76
C LEU A 6 -3.85 -17.93 -28.33
N ILE A 7 -3.92 -19.24 -28.56
CA ILE A 7 -2.84 -20.01 -29.18
C ILE A 7 -2.47 -19.42 -30.54
N ARG A 8 -3.47 -19.27 -31.44
CA ARG A 8 -3.24 -18.71 -32.78
C ARG A 8 -2.65 -17.30 -32.73
N ARG A 9 -3.09 -16.48 -31.78
CA ARG A 9 -2.58 -15.11 -31.64
C ARG A 9 -1.14 -15.08 -31.17
N LEU A 10 -0.76 -15.92 -30.20
CA LEU A 10 0.61 -16.07 -29.71
C LEU A 10 1.55 -16.61 -30.80
N GLU A 11 1.12 -17.62 -31.57
CA GLU A 11 1.86 -18.13 -32.72
C GLU A 11 2.08 -17.03 -33.78
N ALA A 12 1.07 -16.19 -34.01
CA ALA A 12 1.18 -15.02 -34.89
C ALA A 12 2.08 -13.90 -34.34
N GLN A 13 2.45 -13.94 -33.05
CA GLN A 13 3.50 -13.10 -32.46
C GLN A 13 4.88 -13.77 -32.50
N GLY A 14 5.00 -14.97 -33.08
CA GLY A 14 6.24 -15.72 -33.15
C GLY A 14 6.58 -16.50 -31.88
N ALA A 15 5.64 -16.67 -30.95
CA ALA A 15 5.83 -17.48 -29.75
C ALA A 15 5.53 -18.96 -30.02
N ASN A 16 6.33 -19.85 -29.43
CA ASN A 16 5.99 -21.26 -29.34
C ASN A 16 5.04 -21.46 -28.14
N VAL A 17 3.93 -22.17 -28.34
CA VAL A 17 2.87 -22.28 -27.34
C VAL A 17 2.78 -23.71 -26.82
N LEU A 18 2.82 -23.87 -25.50
CA LEU A 18 2.59 -25.15 -24.82
C LEU A 18 1.23 -25.11 -24.10
N PRO A 19 0.13 -25.52 -24.74
CA PRO A 19 -1.18 -25.55 -24.09
C PRO A 19 -1.28 -26.75 -23.14
N LEU A 20 -1.45 -26.47 -21.86
CA LEU A 20 -1.67 -27.48 -20.82
C LEU A 20 -3.08 -27.34 -20.25
N PHE A 21 -3.72 -28.47 -19.95
CA PHE A 21 -5.00 -28.51 -19.23
C PHE A 21 -4.79 -29.25 -17.91
N SER A 22 -5.39 -28.73 -16.84
CA SER A 22 -5.39 -29.38 -15.53
C SER A 22 -6.72 -29.14 -14.83
N TYR A 23 -7.13 -30.08 -13.97
CA TYR A 23 -8.30 -29.95 -13.10
C TYR A 23 -8.06 -28.98 -11.94
N SER A 24 -6.83 -28.96 -11.42
CA SER A 24 -6.40 -28.08 -10.35
C SER A 24 -4.92 -27.79 -10.50
N LEU A 25 -4.51 -26.57 -10.20
CA LEU A 25 -3.10 -26.23 -10.02
C LEU A 25 -2.68 -26.33 -8.54
N LYS A 26 -3.66 -26.47 -7.62
CA LYS A 26 -3.43 -26.55 -6.18
C LYS A 26 -3.23 -27.99 -5.70
N HIS A 27 -4.08 -28.91 -6.15
CA HIS A 27 -4.04 -30.32 -5.73
C HIS A 27 -3.57 -31.20 -6.88
N ASN A 28 -2.81 -32.25 -6.55
CA ASN A 28 -2.53 -33.31 -7.50
C ASN A 28 -3.81 -34.15 -7.68
N PRO A 29 -4.34 -34.29 -8.91
CA PRO A 29 -5.58 -35.02 -9.16
C PRO A 29 -5.44 -36.55 -9.01
N GLU A 30 -4.23 -37.09 -8.91
CA GLU A 30 -3.97 -38.53 -8.80
C GLU A 30 -3.71 -38.99 -7.37
N GLU A 31 -2.97 -38.21 -6.56
CA GLU A 31 -2.57 -38.59 -5.20
C GLU A 31 -2.49 -37.35 -4.28
N ASP A 32 -3.30 -37.34 -3.22
CA ASP A 32 -3.34 -36.23 -2.26
C ASP A 32 -1.99 -36.10 -1.52
N GLY A 33 -1.42 -34.89 -1.51
CA GLY A 33 -0.16 -34.57 -0.83
C GLY A 33 1.10 -34.67 -1.69
N GLU A 34 1.01 -35.11 -2.96
CA GLU A 34 2.13 -35.06 -3.91
C GLU A 34 2.13 -33.77 -4.75
N THR A 35 3.31 -33.36 -5.23
CA THR A 35 3.45 -32.21 -6.14
C THR A 35 2.72 -32.44 -7.46
N ASN A 36 2.03 -31.41 -7.96
CA ASN A 36 1.25 -31.49 -9.19
C ASN A 36 2.15 -31.79 -10.41
N ARG A 37 1.92 -32.91 -11.11
CA ARG A 37 2.69 -33.30 -12.32
C ARG A 37 2.69 -32.24 -13.42
N THR A 38 1.62 -31.44 -13.54
CA THR A 38 1.58 -30.33 -14.51
C THR A 38 2.74 -29.37 -14.30
N PHE A 39 3.09 -29.13 -13.04
CA PHE A 39 4.18 -28.26 -12.64
C PHE A 39 5.53 -28.97 -12.78
N THR A 40 5.69 -30.15 -12.18
CA THR A 40 6.99 -30.81 -12.07
C THR A 40 7.46 -31.50 -13.35
N GLU A 41 6.56 -32.01 -14.20
CA GLU A 41 6.94 -32.80 -15.40
C GLU A 41 6.85 -32.00 -16.70
N TYR A 42 5.84 -31.12 -16.83
CA TYR A 42 5.56 -30.42 -18.09
C TYR A 42 6.11 -29.00 -18.14
N LEU A 43 6.15 -28.29 -17.01
CA LEU A 43 6.64 -26.92 -16.94
C LEU A 43 8.12 -26.82 -16.54
N ALA A 44 8.64 -27.85 -15.87
CA ALA A 44 10.05 -27.96 -15.52
C ALA A 44 10.75 -29.13 -16.22
N THR A 45 12.07 -29.06 -16.31
CA THR A 45 12.94 -30.20 -16.64
C THR A 45 13.14 -31.09 -15.40
N PRO A 46 13.64 -32.33 -15.53
CA PRO A 46 13.96 -33.17 -14.37
C PRO A 46 14.95 -32.53 -13.39
N ASP A 47 15.76 -31.57 -13.86
CA ASP A 47 16.71 -30.80 -13.06
C ASP A 47 16.08 -29.53 -12.42
N GLY A 48 14.77 -29.34 -12.56
CA GLY A 48 14.00 -28.22 -11.99
C GLY A 48 14.00 -26.93 -12.81
N LEU A 49 14.69 -26.89 -13.96
CA LEU A 49 14.75 -25.68 -14.79
C LEU A 49 13.44 -25.47 -15.58
N PRO A 50 12.94 -24.22 -15.72
CA PRO A 50 11.72 -23.94 -16.46
C PRO A 50 11.88 -24.23 -17.96
N ARG A 51 10.84 -24.83 -18.57
CA ARG A 51 10.74 -25.06 -20.03
C ARG A 51 10.07 -23.90 -20.77
N VAL A 52 9.56 -22.92 -20.05
CA VAL A 52 8.75 -21.81 -20.56
C VAL A 52 9.31 -20.48 -20.06
N ASP A 53 9.12 -19.43 -20.85
CA ASP A 53 9.59 -18.07 -20.52
C ASP A 53 8.50 -17.21 -19.84
N CYS A 54 7.23 -17.59 -19.99
CA CYS A 54 6.08 -16.90 -19.41
C CYS A 54 4.90 -17.89 -19.33
N ILE A 55 4.11 -17.81 -18.25
CA ILE A 55 2.91 -18.62 -18.06
C ILE A 55 1.69 -17.72 -18.18
N ILE A 56 0.70 -18.16 -18.95
CA ILE A 56 -0.64 -17.57 -18.97
C ILE A 56 -1.58 -18.58 -18.33
N THR A 57 -2.25 -18.19 -17.25
CA THR A 57 -3.25 -19.03 -16.59
C THR A 57 -4.64 -18.46 -16.74
N THR A 58 -5.58 -19.32 -17.13
CA THR A 58 -7.01 -19.01 -17.19
C THR A 58 -7.78 -19.56 -16.00
N MET A 59 -7.09 -20.19 -15.04
CA MET A 59 -7.71 -20.75 -13.84
C MET A 59 -7.92 -19.64 -12.82
N GLY A 60 -9.14 -19.50 -12.32
CA GLY A 60 -9.42 -18.67 -11.15
C GLY A 60 -8.95 -19.33 -9.85
N MET A 61 -9.07 -18.59 -8.76
CA MET A 61 -8.63 -18.92 -7.40
C MET A 61 -7.10 -18.94 -7.24
N SER A 62 -6.64 -18.92 -5.99
CA SER A 62 -5.23 -19.11 -5.64
C SER A 62 -4.81 -20.58 -5.79
N MET A 63 -3.57 -20.80 -6.23
CA MET A 63 -2.89 -22.10 -6.27
C MET A 63 -2.29 -22.46 -4.91
N SER A 64 -2.11 -21.46 -4.05
CA SER A 64 -1.53 -21.59 -2.72
C SER A 64 -2.59 -21.98 -1.68
N GLU A 65 -2.12 -22.49 -0.56
CA GLU A 65 -2.94 -22.56 0.65
C GLU A 65 -2.97 -21.18 1.28
N LEU A 66 -4.11 -20.80 1.84
CA LEU A 66 -4.27 -19.52 2.51
C LEU A 66 -4.47 -19.81 3.99
N SER A 67 -3.63 -19.23 4.84
CA SER A 67 -3.79 -19.36 6.29
C SER A 67 -5.15 -18.80 6.72
N THR A 68 -5.76 -19.45 7.70
CA THR A 68 -7.04 -19.04 8.30
C THR A 68 -6.87 -18.42 9.69
N GLU A 69 -5.66 -18.45 10.23
CA GLU A 69 -5.31 -17.85 11.53
C GLU A 69 -4.44 -16.61 11.31
N GLY A 70 -4.88 -15.47 11.85
CA GLY A 70 -4.20 -14.18 11.69
C GLY A 70 -4.46 -13.52 10.33
N PRO A 71 -3.53 -12.67 9.82
CA PRO A 71 -3.63 -12.15 8.46
C PRO A 71 -3.58 -13.30 7.44
N THR A 72 -4.43 -13.23 6.42
CA THR A 72 -4.46 -14.24 5.34
C THR A 72 -3.14 -14.23 4.59
N ILE A 73 -2.34 -15.28 4.73
CA ILE A 73 -1.02 -15.42 4.12
C ILE A 73 -1.00 -16.62 3.18
N ALA A 74 -0.39 -16.45 2.01
CA ALA A 74 -0.12 -17.56 1.10
C ALA A 74 0.96 -18.47 1.68
N ALA A 75 0.65 -19.76 1.76
CA ALA A 75 1.51 -20.78 2.35
C ALA A 75 1.44 -22.09 1.56
N GLY A 76 2.30 -23.02 1.96
CA GLY A 76 2.39 -24.36 1.37
C GLY A 76 3.38 -24.44 0.22
N TRP A 77 3.63 -25.67 -0.24
CA TRP A 77 4.65 -26.01 -1.22
C TRP A 77 4.54 -25.24 -2.54
N THR A 78 3.34 -24.78 -2.91
CA THR A 78 3.12 -23.99 -4.13
C THR A 78 3.90 -22.69 -4.10
N VAL A 79 4.02 -22.02 -2.95
CA VAL A 79 4.77 -20.76 -2.85
C VAL A 79 6.23 -20.98 -3.20
N ASP A 80 6.84 -21.99 -2.58
CA ASP A 80 8.24 -22.38 -2.85
C ASP A 80 8.42 -22.82 -4.31
N TYR A 81 7.46 -23.56 -4.85
CA TYR A 81 7.51 -24.02 -6.23
C TYR A 81 7.47 -22.86 -7.24
N LEU A 82 6.59 -21.87 -7.05
CA LEU A 82 6.50 -20.73 -7.96
C LEU A 82 7.78 -19.89 -7.93
N ASP A 83 8.38 -19.72 -6.75
CA ASP A 83 9.68 -19.05 -6.61
C ASP A 83 10.80 -19.84 -7.30
N GLN A 84 10.83 -21.17 -7.16
CA GLN A 84 11.80 -22.04 -7.83
C GLN A 84 11.62 -22.07 -9.36
N LEU A 85 10.37 -22.09 -9.84
CA LEU A 85 10.07 -22.09 -11.26
C LEU A 85 10.58 -20.81 -11.93
N ASP A 86 10.51 -19.69 -11.21
CA ASP A 86 11.16 -18.42 -11.59
C ASP A 86 10.70 -17.85 -12.95
N VAL A 87 9.40 -17.98 -13.23
CA VAL A 87 8.76 -17.54 -14.48
C VAL A 87 7.58 -16.60 -14.19
N PRO A 88 7.41 -15.50 -14.93
CA PRO A 88 6.26 -14.61 -14.77
C PRO A 88 4.94 -15.32 -15.12
N ILE A 89 3.92 -15.06 -14.30
CA ILE A 89 2.60 -15.68 -14.42
C ILE A 89 1.56 -14.60 -14.64
N ILE A 90 0.89 -14.62 -15.78
CA ILE A 90 -0.14 -13.64 -16.15
C ILE A 90 -1.52 -14.28 -16.03
N GLN A 91 -2.40 -13.61 -15.29
CA GLN A 91 -3.78 -14.01 -15.12
C GLN A 91 -4.62 -13.56 -16.31
N ALA A 92 -5.09 -14.52 -17.11
CA ALA A 92 -6.06 -14.30 -18.17
C ALA A 92 -7.48 -14.50 -17.64
N ILE A 93 -8.32 -13.46 -17.70
CA ILE A 93 -9.62 -13.50 -17.04
C ILE A 93 -10.68 -14.08 -18.00
N ILE A 94 -11.35 -15.15 -17.56
CA ILE A 94 -12.55 -15.69 -18.20
C ILE A 94 -13.75 -15.17 -17.38
N SER A 95 -14.44 -14.16 -17.91
CA SER A 95 -15.55 -13.49 -17.23
C SER A 95 -16.78 -14.39 -17.18
N THR A 96 -17.40 -14.50 -16.00
CA THR A 96 -18.67 -15.22 -15.81
C THR A 96 -19.89 -14.42 -16.26
N GLY A 97 -19.75 -13.09 -16.42
CA GLY A 97 -20.75 -12.20 -17.03
C GLY A 97 -20.70 -12.16 -18.56
N THR A 98 -21.68 -11.48 -19.17
CA THR A 98 -21.72 -11.28 -20.62
C THR A 98 -20.81 -10.13 -21.07
N GLU A 99 -20.54 -10.06 -22.38
CA GLU A 99 -19.72 -8.98 -22.94
C GLU A 99 -20.44 -7.63 -22.84
N GLU A 100 -21.76 -7.63 -23.03
CA GLU A 100 -22.60 -6.43 -22.96
C GLU A 100 -22.61 -5.84 -21.54
N GLU A 101 -22.79 -6.69 -20.53
CA GLU A 101 -22.73 -6.28 -19.11
C GLU A 101 -21.36 -5.66 -18.78
N TRP A 102 -20.28 -6.27 -19.26
CA TRP A 102 -18.93 -5.74 -19.06
C TRP A 102 -18.71 -4.41 -19.80
N GLN A 103 -19.19 -4.26 -21.04
CA GLN A 103 -19.08 -3.04 -21.84
C GLN A 103 -19.79 -1.85 -21.17
N GLU A 104 -21.02 -2.04 -20.69
CA GLU A 104 -21.85 -0.99 -20.06
C GLU A 104 -21.40 -0.65 -18.63
N SER A 105 -20.73 -1.58 -17.94
CA SER A 105 -20.28 -1.38 -16.56
C SER A 105 -19.06 -0.47 -16.45
N SER A 106 -19.17 0.58 -15.62
CA SER A 106 -18.03 1.42 -15.21
C SER A 106 -17.11 0.72 -14.20
N LEU A 107 -17.60 -0.30 -13.48
CA LEU A 107 -16.77 -1.16 -12.63
C LEU A 107 -15.96 -2.15 -13.46
N GLY A 108 -16.51 -2.63 -14.58
CA GLY A 108 -15.94 -3.69 -15.41
C GLY A 108 -16.38 -5.08 -14.91
N LEU A 109 -15.54 -5.78 -14.16
CA LEU A 109 -15.84 -7.14 -13.69
C LEU A 109 -16.85 -7.18 -12.54
N GLY A 110 -17.67 -8.22 -12.51
CA GLY A 110 -18.60 -8.48 -11.40
C GLY A 110 -17.89 -8.96 -10.13
N PRO A 111 -18.55 -8.90 -8.95
CA PRO A 111 -17.91 -9.23 -7.66
C PRO A 111 -17.33 -10.64 -7.56
N ILE A 112 -17.95 -11.63 -8.22
CA ILE A 112 -17.47 -13.02 -8.25
C ILE A 112 -16.15 -13.10 -9.03
N ASP A 113 -16.08 -12.49 -10.21
CA ASP A 113 -14.88 -12.49 -11.05
C ASP A 113 -13.75 -11.67 -10.40
N THR A 114 -14.06 -10.56 -9.75
CA THR A 114 -13.08 -9.78 -8.99
C THR A 114 -12.46 -10.59 -7.84
N ALA A 115 -13.27 -11.36 -7.11
CA ALA A 115 -12.74 -12.23 -6.05
C ALA A 115 -11.92 -13.40 -6.62
N MET A 116 -12.49 -14.14 -7.58
CA MET A 116 -11.94 -15.40 -8.07
C MET A 116 -10.79 -15.22 -9.07
N SER A 117 -10.87 -14.22 -9.95
CA SER A 117 -9.94 -14.04 -11.07
C SER A 117 -9.00 -12.86 -10.87
N VAL A 118 -9.09 -12.13 -9.76
CA VAL A 118 -8.20 -11.02 -9.44
C VAL A 118 -7.65 -11.12 -8.01
N ALA A 119 -8.46 -10.90 -6.99
CA ALA A 119 -7.98 -10.79 -5.61
C ALA A 119 -7.30 -12.08 -5.12
N LEU A 120 -7.87 -13.26 -5.36
CA LEU A 120 -7.24 -14.53 -4.96
C LEU A 120 -5.98 -14.87 -5.79
N PRO A 121 -5.95 -14.70 -7.12
CA PRO A 121 -4.72 -14.82 -7.91
C PRO A 121 -3.58 -13.89 -7.50
N GLU A 122 -3.86 -12.71 -6.92
CA GLU A 122 -2.80 -11.84 -6.38
C GLU A 122 -1.94 -12.56 -5.32
N PHE A 123 -2.53 -13.47 -4.53
CA PHE A 123 -1.82 -14.25 -3.50
C PHE A 123 -0.73 -15.16 -4.07
N ASP A 124 -0.85 -15.57 -5.34
CA ASP A 124 0.19 -16.36 -6.02
C ASP A 124 1.19 -15.47 -6.79
N GLY A 125 1.15 -14.14 -6.60
CA GLY A 125 2.04 -13.20 -7.30
C GLY A 125 1.72 -13.02 -8.78
N ARG A 126 0.52 -13.42 -9.24
CA ARG A 126 0.15 -13.31 -10.66
C ARG A 126 0.00 -11.84 -11.08
N ILE A 127 0.43 -11.56 -12.29
CA ILE A 127 0.23 -10.29 -12.98
C ILE A 127 -1.21 -10.27 -13.50
N ILE A 128 -2.03 -9.36 -12.97
CA ILE A 128 -3.43 -9.24 -13.36
C ILE A 128 -3.52 -8.55 -14.72
N SER A 129 -4.20 -9.18 -15.69
CA SER A 129 -4.42 -8.63 -17.03
C SER A 129 -5.89 -8.26 -17.27
N VAL A 130 -6.46 -8.66 -18.41
CA VAL A 130 -7.78 -8.25 -18.91
C VAL A 130 -8.72 -9.45 -19.14
N PRO A 131 -10.04 -9.24 -19.16
CA PRO A 131 -10.99 -10.27 -19.57
C PRO A 131 -10.86 -10.59 -21.06
N ILE A 132 -10.48 -11.83 -21.38
CA ILE A 132 -10.27 -12.28 -22.76
C ILE A 132 -11.46 -13.02 -23.37
N SER A 133 -12.43 -13.43 -22.53
CA SER A 133 -13.66 -14.05 -23.01
C SER A 133 -14.82 -13.87 -22.05
N PHE A 134 -16.02 -13.88 -22.61
CA PHE A 134 -17.27 -13.64 -21.90
C PHE A 134 -18.25 -14.79 -22.12
N LYS A 135 -19.18 -14.93 -21.18
CA LYS A 135 -20.22 -15.94 -21.22
C LYS A 135 -21.28 -15.55 -22.25
N GLN A 136 -21.62 -16.49 -23.13
CA GLN A 136 -22.72 -16.34 -24.08
C GLN A 136 -23.67 -17.54 -23.96
N GLU A 137 -24.96 -17.28 -23.83
CA GLU A 137 -25.99 -18.31 -23.94
C GLU A 137 -26.24 -18.63 -25.42
N SER A 138 -26.15 -19.91 -25.78
CA SER A 138 -26.51 -20.36 -27.12
C SER A 138 -27.97 -20.81 -27.14
N ASN A 139 -28.81 -20.08 -27.89
CA ASN A 139 -30.13 -20.54 -28.28
C ASN A 139 -30.03 -21.53 -29.46
N GLN A 140 -29.32 -22.65 -29.30
CA GLN A 140 -29.43 -23.75 -30.26
C GLN A 140 -30.73 -24.53 -30.01
N ASN A 141 -31.84 -23.91 -30.41
CA ASN A 141 -33.01 -24.65 -30.91
C ASN A 141 -32.89 -24.69 -32.44
N SER A 142 -31.99 -25.53 -32.96
CA SER A 142 -31.92 -25.83 -34.38
C SER A 142 -32.27 -27.28 -34.61
N SER A 143 -33.55 -27.53 -34.91
CA SER A 143 -34.01 -28.14 -36.16
C SER A 143 -33.14 -29.24 -36.82
N ALA A 144 -32.52 -30.12 -36.03
CA ALA A 144 -32.03 -31.42 -36.51
C ALA A 144 -33.03 -32.49 -36.06
N GLY A 145 -33.68 -33.13 -37.04
CA GLY A 145 -34.73 -34.13 -36.83
C GLY A 145 -34.26 -35.41 -36.12
N GLY A 146 -34.08 -35.32 -34.81
CA GLY A 146 -33.75 -36.45 -33.95
C GLY A 146 -34.18 -36.16 -32.52
N THR A 147 -34.98 -37.06 -31.97
CA THR A 147 -35.53 -37.02 -30.61
C THR A 147 -34.46 -36.84 -29.53
N ALA A 148 -34.25 -35.61 -29.06
CA ALA A 148 -33.47 -35.33 -27.86
C ALA A 148 -34.31 -34.48 -26.88
N LYS A 149 -34.76 -35.12 -25.79
CA LYS A 149 -35.50 -34.50 -24.66
C LYS A 149 -34.55 -33.78 -23.69
N LEU A 150 -33.69 -32.89 -24.18
CA LEU A 150 -32.85 -32.03 -23.32
C LEU A 150 -32.88 -30.59 -23.84
N SER A 151 -33.88 -29.82 -23.40
CA SER A 151 -33.84 -28.36 -23.48
C SER A 151 -32.90 -27.82 -22.40
N GLY A 152 -31.59 -27.98 -22.61
CA GLY A 152 -30.57 -27.36 -21.79
C GLY A 152 -30.08 -26.06 -22.44
N ARG A 153 -30.03 -24.97 -21.68
CA ARG A 153 -29.32 -23.74 -22.09
C ARG A 153 -27.83 -24.03 -22.12
N LEU A 154 -27.25 -24.21 -23.32
CA LEU A 154 -25.81 -24.37 -23.49
C LEU A 154 -25.12 -23.01 -23.34
N GLN A 155 -24.20 -22.93 -22.38
CA GLN A 155 -23.37 -21.75 -22.15
C GLN A 155 -21.98 -22.01 -22.71
N ARG A 156 -21.43 -21.03 -23.44
CA ARG A 156 -20.07 -21.09 -24.00
C ARG A 156 -19.32 -19.79 -23.70
N TYR A 157 -18.00 -19.88 -23.59
CA TYR A 157 -17.13 -18.70 -23.53
C TYR A 157 -16.69 -18.31 -24.94
N VAL A 158 -16.93 -17.06 -25.30
CA VAL A 158 -16.57 -16.49 -26.60
C VAL A 158 -15.40 -15.51 -26.40
N PRO A 159 -14.30 -15.68 -27.16
CA PRO A 159 -13.17 -14.76 -27.06
C PRO A 159 -13.53 -13.38 -27.61
N ARG A 160 -12.90 -12.37 -27.00
CA ARG A 160 -12.89 -11.00 -27.49
C ARG A 160 -11.53 -10.68 -28.11
N GLU A 161 -11.52 -10.40 -29.41
CA GLU A 161 -10.28 -10.39 -30.23
C GLU A 161 -9.24 -9.36 -29.78
N ASP A 162 -9.66 -8.12 -29.51
CA ASP A 162 -8.81 -7.02 -29.01
C ASP A 162 -8.17 -7.37 -27.65
N ARG A 163 -8.92 -8.03 -26.77
CA ARG A 163 -8.42 -8.45 -25.45
C ARG A 163 -7.43 -9.62 -25.55
N VAL A 164 -7.70 -10.59 -26.44
CA VAL A 164 -6.77 -11.69 -26.74
C VAL A 164 -5.48 -11.17 -27.35
N ASP A 165 -5.56 -10.19 -28.27
CA ASP A 165 -4.39 -9.52 -28.84
C ASP A 165 -3.53 -8.86 -27.76
N PHE A 166 -4.16 -8.03 -26.91
CA PHE A 166 -3.46 -7.34 -25.82
C PHE A 166 -2.69 -8.31 -24.93
N LEU A 167 -3.37 -9.38 -24.45
CA LEU A 167 -2.74 -10.38 -23.59
C LEU A 167 -1.58 -11.08 -24.28
N ALA A 168 -1.73 -11.45 -25.56
CA ALA A 168 -0.68 -12.11 -26.31
C ALA A 168 0.56 -11.22 -26.46
N ARG A 169 0.37 -9.93 -26.79
CA ARG A 169 1.47 -8.96 -26.91
C ARG A 169 2.18 -8.75 -25.57
N LEU A 170 1.42 -8.54 -24.49
CA LEU A 170 1.95 -8.39 -23.14
C LEU A 170 2.77 -9.62 -22.72
N SER A 171 2.26 -10.82 -22.97
CA SER A 171 2.93 -12.08 -22.60
C SER A 171 4.24 -12.27 -23.35
N VAL A 172 4.29 -11.91 -24.64
CA VAL A 172 5.51 -11.97 -25.45
C VAL A 172 6.53 -10.93 -24.98
N LYS A 173 6.09 -9.73 -24.56
CA LYS A 173 6.97 -8.72 -23.96
C LYS A 173 7.63 -9.23 -22.68
N TRP A 174 6.86 -9.86 -21.79
CA TRP A 174 7.39 -10.50 -20.58
C TRP A 174 8.40 -11.61 -20.91
N ALA A 175 8.07 -12.51 -21.84
CA ALA A 175 8.99 -13.56 -22.28
C ALA A 175 10.28 -12.99 -22.91
N ASN A 176 10.20 -11.85 -23.61
CA ASN A 176 11.36 -11.21 -24.21
C ASN A 176 12.30 -10.57 -23.18
N LEU A 177 11.82 -10.14 -22.00
CA LEU A 177 12.69 -9.66 -20.92
C LEU A 177 13.69 -10.72 -20.48
N ARG A 178 13.29 -11.99 -20.49
CA ARG A 178 14.16 -13.15 -20.17
C ARG A 178 15.20 -13.44 -21.25
N LYS A 179 14.84 -13.20 -22.52
CA LYS A 179 15.67 -13.56 -23.69
C LYS A 179 16.66 -12.49 -24.12
N LYS A 180 16.33 -11.24 -23.86
CA LYS A 180 17.15 -10.10 -24.26
C LYS A 180 18.31 -9.93 -23.28
N GLU A 181 19.51 -9.70 -23.80
CA GLU A 181 20.69 -9.41 -22.98
C GLU A 181 20.52 -8.07 -22.25
N ASN A 182 20.97 -7.96 -20.99
CA ASN A 182 20.80 -6.75 -20.18
C ASN A 182 21.39 -5.49 -20.85
N SER A 183 22.50 -5.65 -21.57
CA SER A 183 23.13 -4.55 -22.31
C SER A 183 22.26 -3.97 -23.43
N GLU A 184 21.30 -4.74 -23.95
CA GLU A 184 20.38 -4.33 -25.02
C GLU A 184 19.00 -3.87 -24.50
N LYS A 185 18.68 -4.17 -23.24
CA LYS A 185 17.39 -3.82 -22.63
C LYS A 185 17.26 -2.31 -22.47
N ARG A 186 16.13 -1.76 -22.91
CA ARG A 186 15.76 -0.36 -22.77
C ARG A 186 14.72 -0.17 -21.69
N ILE A 187 15.06 0.55 -20.63
CA ILE A 187 14.20 0.71 -19.46
C ILE A 187 13.86 2.18 -19.27
N ALA A 188 12.57 2.48 -19.07
CA ALA A 188 12.11 3.82 -18.75
C ALA A 188 11.74 3.91 -17.27
N ILE A 189 12.35 4.85 -16.54
CA ILE A 189 12.10 5.13 -15.13
C ILE A 189 11.31 6.43 -15.04
N ILE A 190 10.09 6.38 -14.54
CA ILE A 190 9.15 7.51 -14.51
C ILE A 190 8.94 7.96 -13.08
N LEU A 191 9.24 9.24 -12.83
CA LEU A 191 9.08 9.88 -11.54
C LEU A 191 7.70 10.54 -11.46
N SER A 192 7.00 10.32 -10.36
CA SER A 192 5.76 11.02 -10.05
C SER A 192 6.01 12.52 -9.86
N ASN A 193 5.14 13.36 -10.40
CA ASN A 193 5.23 14.81 -10.27
C ASN A 193 3.84 15.44 -10.09
N TYR A 194 3.26 15.21 -8.90
CA TYR A 194 1.98 15.78 -8.51
C TYR A 194 2.03 16.33 -7.07
N PRO A 195 1.61 17.60 -6.84
CA PRO A 195 1.35 18.64 -7.85
C PRO A 195 2.58 18.93 -8.73
N THR A 196 2.39 19.60 -9.87
CA THR A 196 3.37 19.70 -10.98
C THR A 196 4.48 20.72 -10.74
N LYS A 197 4.89 20.90 -9.49
CA LYS A 197 5.93 21.83 -9.07
C LYS A 197 7.29 21.17 -9.08
N ASP A 198 8.34 21.94 -9.37
CA ASP A 198 9.72 21.43 -9.36
C ASP A 198 10.09 20.88 -7.97
N ALA A 199 9.64 21.53 -6.90
CA ALA A 199 9.80 21.08 -5.52
C ALA A 199 9.06 19.76 -5.17
N ARG A 200 8.31 19.18 -6.11
CA ARG A 200 7.53 17.95 -5.95
C ARG A 200 7.93 16.89 -6.99
N ILE A 201 9.09 17.03 -7.64
CA ILE A 201 9.64 15.98 -8.50
C ILE A 201 9.98 14.76 -7.66
N GLY A 202 9.52 13.58 -8.09
CA GLY A 202 9.72 12.33 -7.35
C GLY A 202 8.93 12.27 -6.04
N ASN A 203 7.82 13.01 -5.93
CA ASN A 203 6.98 12.99 -4.73
C ASN A 203 6.46 11.56 -4.46
N ALA A 204 6.95 10.95 -3.40
CA ALA A 204 6.60 9.61 -2.97
C ALA A 204 6.44 9.56 -1.45
N VAL A 205 5.44 8.84 -0.97
CA VAL A 205 5.20 8.74 0.48
C VAL A 205 6.31 7.91 1.13
N GLY A 206 7.13 8.56 1.94
CA GLY A 206 8.15 7.89 2.76
C GLY A 206 9.31 7.30 1.97
N LEU A 207 9.56 7.77 0.75
CA LEU A 207 10.68 7.32 -0.08
C LEU A 207 11.49 8.52 -0.55
N ASP A 208 12.81 8.45 -0.43
CA ASP A 208 13.73 9.34 -1.12
C ASP A 208 13.86 8.82 -2.56
N THR A 209 12.95 9.28 -3.41
CA THR A 209 12.86 8.84 -4.80
C THR A 209 14.15 9.13 -5.57
N PRO A 210 14.74 10.35 -5.53
CA PRO A 210 15.97 10.62 -6.28
C PRO A 210 17.14 9.74 -5.85
N ALA A 211 17.40 9.57 -4.54
CA ALA A 211 18.47 8.71 -4.05
C ALA A 211 18.24 7.24 -4.42
N SER A 212 16.99 6.77 -4.29
CA SER A 212 16.59 5.42 -4.67
C SER A 212 16.83 5.13 -6.15
N VAL A 213 16.52 6.09 -7.03
CA VAL A 213 16.76 5.95 -8.48
C VAL A 213 18.25 5.87 -8.77
N VAL A 214 19.09 6.69 -8.13
CA VAL A 214 20.55 6.60 -8.31
C VAL A 214 21.09 5.23 -7.88
N ARG A 215 20.62 4.66 -6.77
CA ARG A 215 20.98 3.28 -6.37
C ARG A 215 20.53 2.24 -7.39
N VAL A 216 19.30 2.34 -7.90
CA VAL A 216 18.80 1.45 -8.96
C VAL A 216 19.66 1.55 -10.22
N LEU A 217 20.05 2.76 -10.65
CA LEU A 217 20.93 2.93 -11.82
C LEU A 217 22.29 2.27 -11.64
N ASN A 218 22.89 2.39 -10.44
CA ASN A 218 24.16 1.73 -10.12
C ASN A 218 24.02 0.21 -10.13
N ALA A 219 22.96 -0.33 -9.51
CA ALA A 219 22.69 -1.77 -9.51
C ALA A 219 22.40 -2.30 -10.93
N MET A 220 21.69 -1.54 -11.77
CA MET A 220 21.49 -1.87 -13.18
C MET A 220 22.81 -1.90 -13.95
N LYS A 221 23.70 -0.92 -13.73
CA LYS A 221 25.04 -0.92 -14.35
C LYS A 221 25.85 -2.15 -13.96
N GLU A 222 25.83 -2.54 -12.69
CA GLU A 222 26.48 -3.76 -12.19
C GLU A 222 25.87 -5.04 -12.79
N ALA A 223 24.55 -5.07 -12.99
CA ALA A 223 23.84 -6.15 -13.65
C ALA A 223 24.03 -6.19 -15.18
N GLY A 224 24.86 -5.31 -15.75
CA GLY A 224 25.25 -5.31 -17.16
C GLY A 224 24.34 -4.50 -18.10
N TYR A 225 23.44 -3.66 -17.57
CA TYR A 225 22.66 -2.73 -18.38
C TYR A 225 23.53 -1.63 -18.96
N HIS A 226 23.20 -1.18 -20.17
CA HIS A 226 23.89 -0.04 -20.79
C HIS A 226 23.38 1.28 -20.23
N VAL A 227 23.99 1.71 -19.12
CA VAL A 227 23.71 3.00 -18.46
C VAL A 227 24.95 3.89 -18.55
N THR A 228 24.77 5.13 -18.99
CA THR A 228 25.82 6.14 -19.14
C THR A 228 25.53 7.34 -18.24
N ASP A 229 26.57 8.11 -17.90
CA ASP A 229 26.47 9.40 -17.21
C ASP A 229 25.56 9.43 -15.95
N ILE A 230 25.59 8.36 -15.15
CA ILE A 230 24.81 8.23 -13.90
C ILE A 230 25.11 9.44 -12.99
N PRO A 231 24.07 10.15 -12.49
CA PRO A 231 24.26 11.24 -11.52
C PRO A 231 24.95 10.77 -10.24
N GLU A 232 25.79 11.62 -9.65
CA GLU A 232 26.51 11.37 -8.40
C GLU A 232 25.57 11.34 -7.18
N SER A 233 24.45 12.07 -7.25
CA SER A 233 23.48 12.16 -6.16
C SER A 233 22.04 12.36 -6.67
N GLY A 234 21.08 12.16 -5.76
CA GLY A 234 19.67 12.47 -6.01
C GLY A 234 19.43 13.94 -6.37
N ASP A 235 20.14 14.86 -5.72
CA ASP A 235 20.06 16.30 -6.02
C ASP A 235 20.53 16.60 -7.45
N GLU A 236 21.64 16.00 -7.88
CA GLU A 236 22.14 16.17 -9.24
C GLU A 236 21.14 15.61 -10.27
N LEU A 237 20.51 14.46 -9.98
CA LEU A 237 19.46 13.90 -10.83
C LEU A 237 18.30 14.90 -11.02
N VAL A 238 17.80 15.48 -9.93
CA VAL A 238 16.68 16.44 -9.99
C VAL A 238 17.08 17.71 -10.74
N HIS A 239 18.26 18.28 -10.45
CA HIS A 239 18.75 19.47 -11.15
C HIS A 239 18.91 19.23 -12.65
N ARG A 240 19.49 18.10 -13.07
CA ARG A 240 19.63 17.75 -14.50
C ARG A 240 18.28 17.65 -15.22
N ILE A 241 17.23 17.18 -14.54
CA ILE A 241 15.87 17.12 -15.10
C ILE A 241 15.31 18.54 -15.27
N ILE A 242 15.41 19.38 -14.24
CA ILE A 242 14.90 20.77 -14.24
C ILE A 242 15.63 21.61 -15.32
N GLU A 243 16.94 21.47 -15.43
CA GLU A 243 17.76 22.19 -16.43
C GLU A 243 17.36 21.85 -17.87
N ARG A 244 16.86 20.64 -18.12
CA ARG A 244 16.37 20.24 -19.44
C ARG A 244 14.93 20.60 -19.66
N CYS A 245 13.98 19.99 -18.95
CA CYS A 245 12.56 20.24 -19.13
C CYS A 245 11.79 19.62 -17.95
N SER A 246 11.11 20.47 -17.17
CA SER A 246 10.17 20.04 -16.12
C SER A 246 8.71 20.27 -16.54
N ASN A 247 7.76 19.91 -15.66
CA ASN A 247 6.34 20.22 -15.84
C ASN A 247 5.93 21.54 -15.16
N ASP A 248 6.83 22.27 -14.50
CA ASP A 248 6.46 23.49 -13.78
C ASP A 248 6.43 24.70 -14.73
N ARG A 249 5.23 25.09 -15.14
CA ARG A 249 5.05 26.17 -16.13
C ARG A 249 5.49 27.55 -15.63
N ASP A 250 5.67 27.73 -14.33
CA ASP A 250 6.12 29.00 -13.77
C ASP A 250 7.63 29.20 -13.98
N SER A 251 8.41 28.11 -14.04
CA SER A 251 9.86 28.12 -14.27
C SER A 251 10.26 27.70 -15.69
N LEU A 252 9.38 27.01 -16.42
CA LEU A 252 9.68 26.42 -17.72
C LEU A 252 9.85 27.47 -18.84
N THR A 253 11.02 27.45 -19.47
CA THR A 253 11.37 28.30 -20.61
C THR A 253 11.20 27.59 -21.96
N GLU A 254 11.09 28.37 -23.06
CA GLU A 254 11.08 27.80 -24.41
C GLU A 254 12.38 27.06 -24.76
N GLU A 255 13.51 27.49 -24.21
CA GLU A 255 14.81 26.83 -24.39
C GLU A 255 14.81 25.45 -23.74
N GLN A 256 14.31 25.34 -22.51
CA GLN A 256 14.12 24.06 -21.83
C GLN A 256 13.19 23.12 -22.61
N LEU A 257 12.04 23.62 -23.09
CA LEU A 257 11.15 22.83 -23.96
C LEU A 257 11.84 22.29 -25.23
N ARG A 258 12.84 23.01 -25.76
CA ARG A 258 13.65 22.55 -26.90
C ARG A 258 14.72 21.54 -26.51
N MET A 259 15.20 21.57 -25.26
CA MET A 259 16.18 20.64 -24.69
C MET A 259 15.55 19.37 -24.08
N ALA A 260 14.23 19.23 -24.13
CA ALA A 260 13.52 18.03 -23.72
C ALA A 260 14.11 16.76 -24.36
N ALA A 261 14.05 15.63 -23.65
CA ALA A 261 14.67 14.37 -24.08
C ALA A 261 14.10 13.81 -25.38
N GLY A 262 12.87 14.17 -25.72
CA GLY A 262 12.24 13.81 -26.98
C GLY A 262 11.19 14.81 -27.43
N HIS A 263 10.83 14.73 -28.71
CA HIS A 263 9.75 15.51 -29.30
C HIS A 263 8.86 14.62 -30.15
N VAL A 264 7.55 14.72 -29.97
CA VAL A 264 6.56 14.05 -30.82
C VAL A 264 5.97 15.06 -31.78
N THR A 265 6.22 14.88 -33.08
CA THR A 265 5.67 15.79 -34.09
C THR A 265 4.16 15.63 -34.23
N ALA A 266 3.48 16.69 -34.67
CA ALA A 266 2.04 16.64 -34.96
C ALA A 266 1.67 15.51 -35.93
N SER A 267 2.50 15.28 -36.96
CA SER A 267 2.27 14.20 -37.93
C SER A 267 2.41 12.83 -37.27
N GLN A 268 3.42 12.63 -36.43
CA GLN A 268 3.66 11.36 -35.76
C GLN A 268 2.52 11.03 -34.78
N TYR A 269 2.14 12.00 -33.94
CA TYR A 269 1.01 11.82 -33.02
C TYR A 269 -0.31 11.61 -33.76
N GLY A 270 -0.51 12.33 -34.87
CA GLY A 270 -1.68 12.18 -35.73
C GLY A 270 -1.82 10.78 -36.33
N GLU A 271 -0.73 10.07 -36.63
CA GLU A 271 -0.80 8.66 -37.05
C GLU A 271 -1.23 7.75 -35.89
N TRP A 272 -0.65 7.91 -34.69
CA TRP A 272 -1.05 7.13 -33.51
C TRP A 272 -2.51 7.36 -33.12
N PHE A 273 -2.98 8.61 -33.24
CA PHE A 273 -4.33 9.01 -32.85
C PHE A 273 -5.42 8.37 -33.73
N LYS A 274 -5.10 7.97 -34.97
CA LYS A 274 -6.04 7.26 -35.86
C LYS A 274 -6.35 5.84 -35.39
N ASP A 275 -5.44 5.22 -34.65
CA ASP A 275 -5.58 3.85 -34.16
C ASP A 275 -6.36 3.77 -32.84
N PHE A 276 -6.78 4.91 -32.27
CA PHE A 276 -7.50 4.94 -31.00
C PHE A 276 -8.99 4.59 -31.19
N PRO A 277 -9.64 3.99 -30.18
CA PRO A 277 -11.08 3.77 -30.21
C PRO A 277 -11.85 5.06 -30.45
N ALA A 278 -12.96 4.98 -31.20
CA ALA A 278 -13.73 6.16 -31.61
C ALA A 278 -14.21 7.01 -30.42
N SER A 279 -14.57 6.37 -29.30
CA SER A 279 -14.97 7.08 -28.07
C SER A 279 -13.82 7.90 -27.47
N VAL A 280 -12.60 7.35 -27.47
CA VAL A 280 -11.38 8.04 -26.99
C VAL A 280 -11.05 9.22 -27.87
N VAL A 281 -11.11 9.04 -29.19
CA VAL A 281 -10.89 10.12 -30.17
C VAL A 281 -11.87 11.26 -29.94
N GLN A 282 -13.16 10.94 -29.80
CA GLN A 282 -14.22 11.92 -29.56
C GLN A 282 -13.97 12.69 -28.25
N GLU A 283 -13.81 11.98 -27.13
CA GLU A 283 -13.68 12.59 -25.81
C GLU A 283 -12.42 13.46 -25.69
N MET A 284 -11.28 12.99 -26.21
CA MET A 284 -10.05 13.77 -26.22
C MET A 284 -10.19 15.03 -27.10
N THR A 285 -10.84 14.92 -28.26
CA THR A 285 -11.02 16.05 -29.18
C THR A 285 -11.98 17.09 -28.60
N GLU A 286 -13.07 16.66 -27.96
CA GLU A 286 -14.02 17.53 -27.27
C GLU A 286 -13.36 18.26 -26.09
N THR A 287 -12.49 17.58 -25.34
CA THR A 287 -11.86 18.13 -24.14
C THR A 287 -10.65 19.01 -24.45
N TRP A 288 -9.77 18.57 -25.37
CA TRP A 288 -8.44 19.15 -25.58
C TRP A 288 -8.21 19.70 -27.00
N GLY A 289 -9.21 19.60 -27.88
CA GLY A 289 -9.14 20.04 -29.27
C GLY A 289 -8.45 19.03 -30.21
N GLU A 290 -8.12 19.48 -31.41
CA GLU A 290 -7.49 18.61 -32.41
C GLU A 290 -6.05 18.22 -32.02
N PRO A 291 -5.60 16.99 -32.37
CA PRO A 291 -4.21 16.56 -32.18
C PRO A 291 -3.23 17.52 -32.87
N PRO A 292 -2.04 17.80 -32.28
CA PRO A 292 -1.50 17.24 -31.05
C PRO A 292 -1.88 18.02 -29.77
N GLY A 293 -2.87 18.92 -29.83
CA GLY A 293 -3.17 19.85 -28.74
C GLY A 293 -2.16 21.00 -28.62
N GLN A 294 -2.17 21.69 -27.46
CA GLN A 294 -1.35 22.89 -27.20
C GLN A 294 -0.43 22.78 -25.97
N ILE A 295 -0.62 21.75 -25.14
CA ILE A 295 0.04 21.60 -23.84
C ILE A 295 1.47 21.06 -24.05
N TYR A 296 2.48 21.72 -23.45
CA TYR A 296 3.93 21.49 -23.66
C TYR A 296 4.35 21.39 -25.12
N ARG A 297 3.76 22.24 -25.97
CA ARG A 297 4.06 22.29 -27.39
C ARG A 297 5.16 23.31 -27.68
N SER A 298 6.20 22.88 -28.41
CA SER A 298 7.27 23.76 -28.92
C SER A 298 7.58 23.41 -30.38
N ASN A 299 7.68 24.42 -31.25
CA ASN A 299 7.95 24.25 -32.70
C ASN A 299 7.07 23.20 -33.39
N GLY A 300 5.78 23.14 -33.03
CA GLY A 300 4.84 22.20 -33.63
C GLY A 300 4.92 20.76 -33.11
N SER A 301 5.76 20.48 -32.10
CA SER A 301 5.94 19.16 -31.49
C SER A 301 5.68 19.19 -29.99
N LEU A 302 5.27 18.07 -29.42
CA LEU A 302 5.07 17.88 -27.98
C LEU A 302 6.39 17.48 -27.32
N ALA A 303 6.81 18.20 -26.28
CA ALA A 303 8.07 17.97 -25.57
C ALA A 303 7.94 16.84 -24.54
N ILE A 304 8.94 15.95 -24.46
CA ILE A 304 8.99 14.83 -23.52
C ILE A 304 10.02 15.14 -22.43
N ALA A 305 9.53 15.42 -21.21
CA ALA A 305 10.35 15.79 -20.07
C ALA A 305 11.17 14.60 -19.55
N GLY A 306 12.48 14.78 -19.40
CA GLY A 306 13.39 13.75 -18.89
C GLY A 306 14.84 13.90 -19.34
N ILE A 307 15.64 12.89 -19.03
CA ILE A 307 17.04 12.73 -19.41
C ILE A 307 17.26 11.34 -20.00
N ASP A 308 18.19 11.26 -20.95
CA ASP A 308 18.66 10.02 -21.56
C ASP A 308 20.02 9.65 -20.96
N LEU A 309 20.15 8.39 -20.55
CA LEU A 309 21.35 7.80 -19.95
C LEU A 309 21.75 6.53 -20.71
N GLY A 310 21.67 6.53 -22.04
CA GLY A 310 22.01 5.39 -22.90
C GLY A 310 20.78 4.54 -23.23
N ASN A 311 20.70 3.31 -22.70
CA ASN A 311 19.49 2.50 -22.81
C ASN A 311 18.50 2.74 -21.65
N ILE A 312 18.76 3.73 -20.80
CA ILE A 312 17.87 4.13 -19.70
C ILE A 312 17.34 5.53 -19.97
N PHE A 313 16.02 5.69 -19.89
CA PHE A 313 15.35 6.98 -19.91
C PHE A 313 14.81 7.28 -18.52
N ILE A 314 15.11 8.46 -17.97
CA ILE A 314 14.48 8.93 -16.72
C ILE A 314 13.60 10.11 -17.06
N GLY A 315 12.30 10.00 -16.80
CA GLY A 315 11.35 11.03 -17.19
C GLY A 315 10.39 11.42 -16.07
N LEU A 316 9.74 12.57 -16.27
CA LEU A 316 8.71 13.06 -15.35
C LEU A 316 7.33 12.71 -15.89
N GLN A 317 6.51 12.11 -15.04
CA GLN A 317 5.14 11.81 -15.43
C GLN A 317 4.41 13.13 -15.80
N PRO A 318 3.75 13.19 -16.97
CA PRO A 318 3.03 14.38 -17.40
C PRO A 318 1.88 14.75 -16.47
N PRO A 319 1.48 16.03 -16.41
CA PRO A 319 0.33 16.44 -15.65
C PRO A 319 -0.97 15.84 -16.19
N ARG A 320 -1.87 15.49 -15.27
CA ARG A 320 -3.16 14.87 -15.57
C ARG A 320 -4.09 15.73 -16.45
N GLY A 321 -4.00 17.05 -16.32
CA GLY A 321 -4.79 18.03 -17.08
C GLY A 321 -5.61 19.02 -16.25
N PHE A 322 -5.88 18.76 -14.97
CA PHE A 322 -6.73 19.66 -14.15
C PHE A 322 -6.19 21.09 -13.99
N GLY A 323 -4.87 21.28 -13.93
CA GLY A 323 -4.28 22.62 -13.94
C GLY A 323 -4.44 23.35 -15.28
N GLU A 324 -4.58 22.59 -16.37
CA GLU A 324 -4.75 23.10 -17.74
C GLU A 324 -6.23 23.41 -18.06
N ASN A 325 -7.15 22.79 -17.32
CA ASN A 325 -8.58 23.12 -17.35
C ASN A 325 -9.14 23.24 -15.92
N PRO A 326 -8.93 24.38 -15.23
CA PRO A 326 -9.40 24.57 -13.85
C PRO A 326 -10.93 24.44 -13.69
N ILE A 327 -11.70 24.71 -14.75
CA ILE A 327 -13.16 24.57 -14.73
C ILE A 327 -13.55 23.08 -14.59
N ALA A 328 -12.79 22.16 -15.20
CA ALA A 328 -13.04 20.73 -15.09
C ALA A 328 -12.93 20.21 -13.66
N VAL A 329 -12.16 20.86 -12.78
CA VAL A 329 -12.11 20.51 -11.34
C VAL A 329 -13.50 20.56 -10.70
N TYR A 330 -14.37 21.49 -11.15
CA TYR A 330 -15.71 21.67 -10.60
C TYR A 330 -16.78 20.80 -11.28
N HIS A 331 -16.55 20.36 -12.52
CA HIS A 331 -17.60 19.79 -13.36
C HIS A 331 -17.30 18.39 -13.93
N SER A 332 -16.04 17.93 -13.89
CA SER A 332 -15.62 16.73 -14.62
C SER A 332 -14.58 15.93 -13.82
N PRO A 333 -15.00 15.07 -12.87
CA PRO A 333 -14.08 14.19 -12.15
C PRO A 333 -13.39 13.16 -13.06
N ASP A 334 -13.98 12.89 -14.22
CA ASP A 334 -13.57 11.94 -15.25
C ASP A 334 -12.81 12.57 -16.42
N LEU A 335 -12.27 13.79 -16.25
CA LEU A 335 -11.52 14.53 -17.27
C LEU A 335 -10.55 13.65 -18.09
N ALA A 336 -10.68 13.59 -19.41
CA ALA A 336 -9.74 12.87 -20.28
C ALA A 336 -8.29 13.34 -20.08
N PRO A 337 -7.27 12.47 -20.18
CA PRO A 337 -5.87 12.89 -20.20
C PRO A 337 -5.58 13.76 -21.43
N THR A 338 -4.57 14.62 -21.31
CA THR A 338 -4.16 15.51 -22.41
C THR A 338 -3.50 14.73 -23.55
N HIS A 339 -3.47 15.31 -24.75
CA HIS A 339 -2.69 14.75 -25.87
C HIS A 339 -1.20 14.56 -25.50
N HIS A 340 -0.63 15.50 -24.74
CA HIS A 340 0.74 15.42 -24.23
C HIS A 340 0.96 14.19 -23.34
N TYR A 341 0.02 13.91 -22.42
CA TYR A 341 0.09 12.74 -21.55
C TYR A 341 0.17 11.44 -22.36
N ILE A 342 -0.72 11.26 -23.34
CA ILE A 342 -0.74 10.05 -24.18
C ILE A 342 0.50 9.99 -25.10
N ALA A 343 0.89 11.12 -25.70
CA ALA A 343 2.07 11.20 -26.55
C ALA A 343 3.35 10.82 -25.80
N TYR A 344 3.46 11.16 -24.52
CA TYR A 344 4.58 10.82 -23.67
C TYR A 344 4.76 9.30 -23.52
N TYR A 345 3.72 8.57 -23.10
CA TYR A 345 3.83 7.11 -22.97
C TYR A 345 3.99 6.41 -24.32
N ARG A 346 3.34 6.91 -25.38
CA ARG A 346 3.54 6.40 -26.74
C ARG A 346 4.95 6.63 -27.27
N TRP A 347 5.57 7.77 -26.94
CA TRP A 347 6.97 8.02 -27.27
C TRP A 347 7.89 7.01 -26.55
N ILE A 348 7.64 6.74 -25.27
CA ILE A 348 8.43 5.74 -24.51
C ILE A 348 8.32 4.36 -25.18
N ARG A 349 7.11 3.96 -25.58
CA ARG A 349 6.86 2.64 -26.19
C ARG A 349 7.36 2.53 -27.63
N ASP A 350 7.11 3.53 -28.47
CA ASP A 350 7.27 3.41 -29.92
C ASP A 350 8.57 4.04 -30.45
N VAL A 351 9.06 5.08 -29.78
CA VAL A 351 10.28 5.81 -30.18
C VAL A 351 11.48 5.38 -29.35
N PHE A 352 11.39 5.50 -28.03
CA PHE A 352 12.42 4.99 -27.13
C PHE A 352 12.46 3.45 -27.14
N LYS A 353 11.32 2.80 -27.38
CA LYS A 353 11.18 1.33 -27.47
C LYS A 353 11.53 0.64 -26.17
N ALA A 354 10.95 1.13 -25.07
CA ALA A 354 11.08 0.49 -23.77
C ALA A 354 10.67 -0.99 -23.82
N ASP A 355 11.53 -1.85 -23.27
CA ASP A 355 11.22 -3.25 -23.00
C ASP A 355 10.42 -3.38 -21.69
N ALA A 356 10.65 -2.50 -20.73
CA ALA A 356 9.86 -2.34 -19.51
C ALA A 356 9.88 -0.90 -18.98
N MET A 357 8.90 -0.55 -18.15
CA MET A 357 8.85 0.71 -17.42
C MET A 357 8.90 0.46 -15.91
N ILE A 358 9.47 1.42 -15.18
CA ILE A 358 9.50 1.47 -13.72
C ILE A 358 8.84 2.79 -13.31
N HIS A 359 7.70 2.73 -12.63
CA HIS A 359 7.17 3.91 -11.93
C HIS A 359 7.72 3.93 -10.52
N VAL A 360 8.36 5.03 -10.10
CA VAL A 360 9.02 5.06 -8.79
C VAL A 360 8.19 5.86 -7.79
N GLY A 361 7.76 5.17 -6.74
CA GLY A 361 7.13 5.77 -5.57
C GLY A 361 5.61 5.93 -5.69
N LYS A 362 4.92 5.68 -4.57
CA LYS A 362 3.48 5.93 -4.40
C LYS A 362 3.19 7.44 -4.47
N HIS A 363 2.37 7.93 -5.39
CA HIS A 363 1.79 7.24 -6.56
C HIS A 363 1.85 8.16 -7.77
N GLY A 364 1.90 7.55 -8.94
CA GLY A 364 1.63 8.17 -10.22
C GLY A 364 0.13 8.39 -10.44
N THR A 365 -0.20 8.84 -11.64
CA THR A 365 -1.56 9.22 -12.06
C THR A 365 -2.14 8.29 -13.14
N LEU A 366 -1.34 7.36 -13.66
CA LEU A 366 -1.67 6.50 -14.80
C LEU A 366 -2.79 5.51 -14.46
N GLU A 367 -2.67 4.85 -13.32
CA GLU A 367 -3.62 3.91 -12.75
C GLU A 367 -4.94 4.58 -12.30
N TRP A 368 -4.96 5.92 -12.24
CA TRP A 368 -6.11 6.74 -11.88
C TRP A 368 -6.76 7.43 -13.07
N LEU A 369 -6.29 7.20 -14.31
CA LEU A 369 -6.94 7.72 -15.50
C LEU A 369 -8.38 7.16 -15.65
N PRO A 370 -9.27 7.83 -16.38
CA PRO A 370 -10.66 7.44 -16.51
C PRO A 370 -10.79 6.11 -17.27
N GLY A 371 -11.84 5.37 -16.96
CA GLY A 371 -12.08 4.04 -17.52
C GLY A 371 -12.64 3.10 -16.46
N LYS A 372 -12.71 1.81 -16.80
CA LYS A 372 -13.27 0.78 -15.91
C LYS A 372 -12.45 0.65 -14.62
N GLY A 373 -13.10 0.32 -13.50
CA GLY A 373 -12.44 0.09 -12.22
C GLY A 373 -11.49 -1.12 -12.25
N ILE A 374 -11.90 -2.21 -12.90
CA ILE A 374 -11.11 -3.43 -13.07
C ILE A 374 -11.48 -4.16 -14.37
N GLY A 375 -10.54 -4.92 -14.94
CA GLY A 375 -10.75 -5.63 -16.21
C GLY A 375 -10.94 -4.65 -17.36
N LEU A 376 -9.88 -3.90 -17.65
CA LEU A 376 -9.91 -2.76 -18.58
C LEU A 376 -10.26 -3.17 -20.02
N SER A 377 -10.79 -2.18 -20.74
CA SER A 377 -10.99 -2.21 -22.19
C SER A 377 -9.97 -1.33 -22.91
N GLU A 378 -9.88 -1.46 -24.24
CA GLU A 378 -9.02 -0.64 -25.12
C GLU A 378 -9.34 0.86 -25.02
N ALA A 379 -10.55 1.20 -24.61
CA ALA A 379 -10.99 2.58 -24.42
C ALA A 379 -10.64 3.13 -23.04
N CYS A 380 -10.11 2.32 -22.12
CA CYS A 380 -9.66 2.79 -20.81
C CYS A 380 -8.31 3.48 -20.95
N TYR A 381 -8.22 4.73 -20.49
CA TYR A 381 -7.02 5.54 -20.66
C TYR A 381 -5.71 4.96 -20.08
N PRO A 382 -5.71 4.17 -18.98
CA PRO A 382 -4.49 3.47 -18.56
C PRO A 382 -3.95 2.54 -19.66
N GLU A 383 -4.82 1.81 -20.37
CA GLU A 383 -4.44 0.92 -21.48
C GLU A 383 -4.06 1.72 -22.75
N VAL A 384 -4.76 2.83 -23.02
CA VAL A 384 -4.43 3.72 -24.16
C VAL A 384 -3.01 4.27 -24.02
N ALA A 385 -2.60 4.65 -22.80
CA ALA A 385 -1.29 5.19 -22.49
C ALA A 385 -0.21 4.09 -22.43
N LEU A 386 -0.35 3.13 -21.50
CA LEU A 386 0.69 2.12 -21.20
C LEU A 386 0.76 1.00 -22.23
N ASN A 387 -0.40 0.53 -22.67
CA ASN A 387 -0.55 -0.58 -23.59
C ASN A 387 0.14 -1.88 -23.08
N ASP A 388 0.91 -2.57 -23.92
CA ASP A 388 1.52 -3.88 -23.67
C ASP A 388 2.91 -3.84 -23.01
N VAL A 389 3.31 -2.71 -22.44
CA VAL A 389 4.63 -2.57 -21.81
C VAL A 389 4.60 -3.12 -20.38
N PRO A 390 5.48 -4.07 -20.01
CA PRO A 390 5.67 -4.51 -18.63
C PRO A 390 5.95 -3.32 -17.70
N LEU A 391 5.22 -3.25 -16.59
CA LEU A 391 5.33 -2.18 -15.61
C LEU A 391 5.76 -2.74 -14.25
N PHE A 392 6.87 -2.23 -13.73
CA PHE A 392 7.33 -2.46 -12.37
C PHE A 392 7.08 -1.22 -11.52
N TYR A 393 6.80 -1.43 -10.24
CA TYR A 393 6.39 -0.33 -9.37
C TYR A 393 6.92 -0.52 -7.94
N PRO A 394 8.06 0.11 -7.60
CA PRO A 394 8.46 0.28 -6.21
C PRO A 394 7.37 1.01 -5.41
N PHE A 395 6.83 0.34 -4.39
CA PHE A 395 5.63 0.82 -3.68
C PHE A 395 5.71 0.55 -2.17
N ILE A 396 5.26 1.49 -1.34
CA ILE A 396 5.36 1.33 0.12
C ILE A 396 4.47 0.17 0.63
N ILE A 397 5.03 -0.73 1.46
CA ILE A 397 4.35 -1.94 1.95
C ILE A 397 3.05 -1.65 2.73
N ASN A 398 2.95 -0.46 3.35
CA ASN A 398 1.81 -0.05 4.17
C ASN A 398 0.67 0.62 3.41
N ASN A 399 0.70 0.61 2.08
CA ASN A 399 -0.36 1.18 1.25
C ASN A 399 -0.92 0.18 0.24
N PRO A 400 -1.52 -0.93 0.74
CA PRO A 400 -2.05 -2.00 -0.11
C PRO A 400 -3.11 -1.53 -1.09
N GLY A 401 -3.95 -0.56 -0.70
CA GLY A 401 -5.08 -0.13 -1.51
C GLY A 401 -4.67 0.45 -2.86
N GLU A 402 -3.82 1.47 -2.83
CA GLU A 402 -3.40 2.10 -4.08
C GLU A 402 -2.45 1.20 -4.89
N GLY A 403 -1.66 0.35 -4.23
CA GLY A 403 -0.87 -0.66 -4.94
C GLY A 403 -1.76 -1.67 -5.67
N ALA A 404 -2.87 -2.10 -5.07
CA ALA A 404 -3.86 -2.94 -5.75
C ALA A 404 -4.48 -2.23 -6.97
N GLN A 405 -4.72 -0.92 -6.89
CA GLN A 405 -5.20 -0.14 -8.05
C GLN A 405 -4.19 -0.20 -9.21
N ALA A 406 -2.90 -0.02 -8.93
CA ALA A 406 -1.85 -0.14 -9.94
C ALA A 406 -1.80 -1.56 -10.54
N LYS A 407 -1.83 -2.61 -9.72
CA LYS A 407 -1.88 -4.01 -10.19
C LYS A 407 -3.06 -4.27 -11.14
N ARG A 408 -4.24 -3.77 -10.78
CA ARG A 408 -5.52 -4.07 -11.45
C ARG A 408 -5.82 -3.23 -12.68
N ARG A 409 -5.24 -2.02 -12.78
CA ARG A 409 -5.50 -1.07 -13.89
C ARG A 409 -4.29 -0.80 -14.79
N THR A 410 -3.09 -1.29 -14.42
CA THR A 410 -1.88 -1.09 -15.22
C THR A 410 -1.00 -2.34 -15.33
N HIS A 411 -1.54 -3.51 -14.99
CA HIS A 411 -0.82 -4.81 -14.95
C HIS A 411 0.55 -4.69 -14.24
N ALA A 412 0.61 -3.85 -13.21
CA ALA A 412 1.84 -3.55 -12.51
C ALA A 412 2.31 -4.75 -11.68
N THR A 413 3.61 -5.04 -11.74
CA THR A 413 4.30 -5.88 -10.78
C THR A 413 4.85 -4.99 -9.69
N ILE A 414 4.25 -5.05 -8.51
CA ILE A 414 4.73 -4.28 -7.37
C ILE A 414 6.05 -4.90 -6.89
N VAL A 415 6.97 -4.04 -6.45
CA VAL A 415 8.13 -4.44 -5.66
C VAL A 415 8.07 -3.60 -4.39
N ASP A 416 7.54 -4.18 -3.32
CA ASP A 416 7.25 -3.39 -2.14
C ASP A 416 8.53 -2.93 -1.44
N HIS A 417 8.47 -1.79 -0.75
CA HIS A 417 9.59 -1.24 -0.01
C HIS A 417 9.22 -0.90 1.43
N LEU A 418 10.24 -0.83 2.27
CA LEU A 418 10.13 -0.55 3.69
C LEU A 418 9.57 0.86 3.93
N ILE A 419 8.93 1.01 5.09
CA ILE A 419 8.58 2.34 5.61
C ILE A 419 9.87 3.07 6.04
N PRO A 420 9.86 4.42 6.12
CA PRO A 420 10.95 5.15 6.77
C PRO A 420 11.20 4.63 8.18
N ALA A 421 12.43 4.83 8.66
CA ALA A 421 12.72 4.71 10.08
C ALA A 421 11.77 5.60 10.89
N MET A 422 11.39 5.13 12.08
CA MET A 422 10.42 5.78 12.95
C MET A 422 11.13 6.18 14.24
N THR A 423 10.72 7.29 14.85
CA THR A 423 11.18 7.72 16.18
C THR A 423 10.04 8.38 16.96
N THR A 424 10.26 8.61 18.26
CA THR A 424 9.40 9.47 19.09
C THR A 424 9.62 10.93 18.71
N ALA A 425 8.56 11.75 18.80
CA ALA A 425 8.66 13.16 18.43
C ALA A 425 9.58 13.95 19.37
N ASP A 426 9.66 13.50 20.62
CA ASP A 426 10.39 14.13 21.72
C ASP A 426 9.97 15.61 21.96
N SER A 427 10.51 16.23 23.01
CA SER A 427 10.23 17.62 23.35
C SER A 427 11.33 18.55 22.85
N TYR A 428 10.96 19.66 22.19
CA TYR A 428 11.93 20.63 21.64
C TYR A 428 11.44 22.08 21.74
N GLY A 429 12.37 23.03 21.65
CA GLY A 429 12.06 24.46 21.55
C GLY A 429 11.28 25.00 22.75
N ASP A 430 10.12 25.60 22.49
CA ASP A 430 9.22 26.13 23.53
C ASP A 430 8.60 25.02 24.40
N ILE A 431 8.28 23.86 23.84
CA ILE A 431 7.68 22.74 24.58
C ILE A 431 8.65 22.23 25.66
N ALA A 432 9.91 21.99 25.30
CA ALA A 432 10.93 21.61 26.27
C ALA A 432 11.16 22.68 27.36
N ARG A 433 10.95 23.97 27.04
CA ARG A 433 11.02 25.06 28.04
C ARG A 433 9.82 25.05 28.97
N VAL A 434 8.62 24.70 28.48
CA VAL A 434 7.43 24.51 29.32
C VAL A 434 7.69 23.38 30.31
N GLU A 435 8.20 22.23 29.85
CA GLU A 435 8.57 21.10 30.73
C GLU A 435 9.56 21.51 31.81
N GLN A 436 10.64 22.22 31.45
CA GLN A 436 11.62 22.71 32.43
C GLN A 436 11.01 23.63 33.50
N LEU A 437 10.06 24.50 33.11
CA LEU A 437 9.36 25.36 34.06
C LEU A 437 8.39 24.57 34.94
N MET A 438 7.72 23.56 34.38
CA MET A 438 6.87 22.63 35.15
C MET A 438 7.71 21.83 36.15
N ASP A 439 8.88 21.35 35.75
CA ASP A 439 9.86 20.68 36.60
C ASP A 439 10.27 21.55 37.79
N GLU A 440 10.61 22.82 37.54
CA GLU A 440 10.96 23.79 38.56
C GLU A 440 9.77 24.08 39.48
N HIS A 441 8.55 24.15 38.93
CA HIS A 441 7.32 24.31 39.69
C HIS A 441 7.10 23.15 40.67
N TYR A 442 7.21 21.89 40.23
CA TYR A 442 7.12 20.73 41.11
C TYR A 442 8.18 20.72 42.22
N GLN A 443 9.42 21.11 41.90
CA GLN A 443 10.49 21.22 42.93
C GLN A 443 10.16 22.32 43.95
N CYS A 444 9.66 23.47 43.49
CA CYS A 444 9.31 24.60 44.35
C CYS A 444 8.10 24.33 45.23
N GLN A 445 7.15 23.47 44.83
CA GLN A 445 6.00 23.10 45.66
C GLN A 445 6.41 22.54 47.03
N THR A 446 7.55 21.85 47.10
CA THR A 446 8.06 21.27 48.35
C THR A 446 9.14 22.13 49.01
N LEU A 447 9.99 22.79 48.22
CA LEU A 447 11.17 23.49 48.71
C LEU A 447 10.93 24.98 49.04
N ASP A 448 10.13 25.69 48.25
CA ASP A 448 9.89 27.14 48.39
C ASP A 448 8.53 27.55 47.79
N PRO A 449 7.41 27.24 48.46
CA PRO A 449 6.06 27.50 47.94
C PRO A 449 5.77 28.99 47.66
N ALA A 450 6.54 29.91 48.26
CA ALA A 450 6.36 31.34 48.05
C ALA A 450 6.67 31.79 46.61
N LYS A 451 7.38 30.97 45.83
CA LYS A 451 7.71 31.23 44.42
C LYS A 451 6.68 30.70 43.43
N LEU A 452 5.73 29.86 43.84
CA LEU A 452 4.77 29.23 42.93
C LEU A 452 4.02 30.24 42.07
N PRO A 453 3.44 31.35 42.60
CA PRO A 453 2.69 32.29 41.75
C PRO A 453 3.53 32.93 40.64
N LEU A 454 4.85 33.06 40.85
CA LEU A 454 5.76 33.56 39.82
C LEU A 454 6.00 32.51 38.74
N LEU A 455 6.21 31.25 39.12
CA LEU A 455 6.40 30.13 38.19
C LEU A 455 5.12 29.84 37.40
N GLU A 456 3.96 29.83 38.05
CA GLU A 456 2.65 29.66 37.40
C GLU A 456 2.42 30.72 36.31
N ALA A 457 2.75 31.99 36.60
CA ALA A 457 2.69 33.06 35.61
C ALA A 457 3.69 32.87 34.46
N GLN A 458 4.91 32.39 34.74
CA GLN A 458 5.91 32.11 33.72
C GLN A 458 5.51 30.94 32.83
N ILE A 459 4.98 29.86 33.41
CA ILE A 459 4.44 28.70 32.70
C ILE A 459 3.30 29.17 31.81
N TRP A 460 2.32 29.93 32.32
CA TRP A 460 1.21 30.43 31.51
C TRP A 460 1.65 31.31 30.33
N GLU A 461 2.60 32.23 30.53
CA GLU A 461 3.14 33.02 29.42
C GLU A 461 3.85 32.13 28.39
N MET A 462 4.58 31.11 28.83
CA MET A 462 5.24 30.16 27.93
C MET A 462 4.22 29.30 27.17
N VAL A 463 3.15 28.83 27.82
CA VAL A 463 2.04 28.09 27.19
C VAL A 463 1.37 28.94 26.10
N LYS A 464 1.13 30.23 26.36
CA LYS A 464 0.60 31.15 25.34
C LYS A 464 1.58 31.37 24.20
N GLN A 465 2.87 31.53 24.51
CA GLN A 465 3.92 31.71 23.51
C GLN A 465 4.06 30.48 22.60
N ALA A 466 3.93 29.28 23.18
CA ALA A 466 3.94 28.00 22.48
C ALA A 466 2.60 27.69 21.77
N GLU A 467 1.60 28.56 21.91
CA GLU A 467 0.23 28.39 21.40
C GLU A 467 -0.55 27.18 21.97
N LEU A 468 0.02 26.44 22.95
CA LEU A 468 -0.56 25.25 23.61
C LEU A 468 -1.92 25.52 24.27
N HIS A 469 -2.17 26.76 24.70
CA HIS A 469 -3.47 27.17 25.22
C HIS A 469 -4.63 26.94 24.23
N ARG A 470 -4.37 27.00 22.91
CA ARG A 470 -5.37 26.72 21.88
C ARG A 470 -5.64 25.23 21.74
N ASP A 471 -4.59 24.42 21.79
CA ASP A 471 -4.69 22.96 21.70
C ASP A 471 -5.48 22.38 22.88
N LEU A 472 -5.27 22.93 24.08
CA LEU A 472 -6.01 22.60 25.30
C LEU A 472 -7.40 23.26 25.38
N GLY A 473 -7.72 24.22 24.51
CA GLY A 473 -9.00 24.95 24.54
C GLY A 473 -9.16 25.93 25.72
N ILE A 474 -8.06 26.42 26.28
CA ILE A 474 -8.02 27.28 27.46
C ILE A 474 -7.68 28.72 27.06
N GLU A 475 -8.64 29.64 27.16
CA GLU A 475 -8.43 31.03 26.72
C GLU A 475 -7.79 31.94 27.78
N ASN A 476 -7.96 31.63 29.06
CA ASN A 476 -7.56 32.47 30.19
C ASN A 476 -6.73 31.68 31.20
N LEU A 477 -5.98 32.39 32.06
CA LEU A 477 -5.23 31.75 33.15
C LEU A 477 -6.20 30.90 34.01
N PRO A 478 -5.93 29.60 34.20
CA PRO A 478 -6.78 28.71 34.99
C PRO A 478 -6.90 29.13 36.45
N GLU A 479 -8.09 28.96 37.03
CA GLU A 479 -8.31 29.23 38.47
C GLU A 479 -7.67 28.14 39.35
N ASP A 480 -7.69 26.88 38.89
CA ASP A 480 -6.95 25.76 39.48
C ASP A 480 -5.73 25.44 38.62
N PHE A 481 -4.59 26.00 39.00
CA PHE A 481 -3.34 25.77 38.28
C PHE A 481 -2.77 24.36 38.50
N GLY A 482 -3.17 23.67 39.59
CA GLY A 482 -2.73 22.31 39.88
C GLY A 482 -3.34 21.30 38.91
N GLU A 483 -4.66 21.41 38.68
CA GLU A 483 -5.37 20.59 37.69
C GLU A 483 -4.86 20.88 36.26
N PHE A 484 -4.67 22.17 35.93
CA PHE A 484 -4.10 22.57 34.64
C PHE A 484 -2.70 21.99 34.39
N ILE A 485 -1.85 21.93 35.42
CA ILE A 485 -0.51 21.35 35.31
C ILE A 485 -0.57 19.85 34.99
N LEU A 486 -1.56 19.11 35.50
CA LEU A 486 -1.75 17.70 35.16
C LEU A 486 -2.25 17.54 33.73
N GLU A 487 -3.20 18.38 33.30
CA GLU A 487 -3.74 18.37 31.93
C GLU A 487 -2.65 18.64 30.88
N ILE A 488 -1.82 19.67 31.10
CA ILE A 488 -0.71 19.97 30.19
C ILE A 488 0.37 18.89 30.23
N ASP A 489 0.68 18.29 31.39
CA ASP A 489 1.65 17.19 31.49
C ASP A 489 1.22 15.99 30.64
N GLY A 490 -0.05 15.60 30.73
CA GLY A 490 -0.63 14.54 29.90
C GLY A 490 -0.53 14.86 28.40
N TYR A 491 -0.91 16.08 28.00
CA TYR A 491 -0.83 16.51 26.61
C TYR A 491 0.60 16.54 26.06
N LEU A 492 1.57 17.02 26.85
CA LEU A 492 2.98 17.03 26.47
C LEU A 492 3.54 15.61 26.35
N CYS A 493 3.15 14.70 27.24
CA CYS A 493 3.51 13.28 27.17
C CYS A 493 2.98 12.63 25.88
N GLU A 494 1.73 12.92 25.49
CA GLU A 494 1.15 12.41 24.24
C GLU A 494 1.92 12.89 22.99
N ILE A 495 2.27 14.19 22.95
CA ILE A 495 3.07 14.75 21.85
C ILE A 495 4.43 14.06 21.79
N LYS A 496 5.11 13.98 22.93
CA LYS A 496 6.47 13.42 23.05
C LYS A 496 6.51 11.96 22.58
N ASP A 497 5.52 11.16 22.99
CA ASP A 497 5.43 9.73 22.67
C ASP A 497 4.85 9.44 21.26
N ALA A 498 4.40 10.46 20.53
CA ALA A 498 3.90 10.32 19.17
C ALA A 498 4.97 9.75 18.23
N GLN A 499 4.60 8.79 17.39
CA GLN A 499 5.51 8.21 16.39
C GLN A 499 5.56 9.06 15.14
N ILE A 500 6.74 9.56 14.83
CA ILE A 500 7.03 10.30 13.61
C ILE A 500 8.07 9.55 12.75
N LYS A 501 8.19 9.97 11.49
CA LYS A 501 9.21 9.44 10.58
C LYS A 501 10.52 10.16 10.83
N ASP A 502 11.60 9.41 10.99
CA ASP A 502 12.97 9.93 11.13
C ASP A 502 13.69 9.90 9.78
N GLY A 503 13.17 10.67 8.82
CA GLY A 503 13.67 10.72 7.46
C GLY A 503 12.83 9.95 6.43
N LEU A 504 13.49 9.47 5.38
CA LEU A 504 12.88 8.79 4.23
C LEU A 504 13.59 7.46 3.98
N HIS A 505 12.84 6.48 3.46
CA HIS A 505 13.43 5.21 3.03
C HIS A 505 14.21 5.40 1.72
N ILE A 506 15.30 4.67 1.55
CA ILE A 506 16.06 4.58 0.30
C ILE A 506 15.99 3.12 -0.17
N LEU A 507 15.61 2.88 -1.44
CA LEU A 507 15.43 1.51 -1.94
C LEU A 507 16.68 0.64 -1.74
N GLY A 508 16.47 -0.53 -1.16
CA GLY A 508 17.51 -1.52 -0.89
C GLY A 508 18.48 -1.12 0.23
N GLU A 509 18.16 -0.11 1.04
CA GLU A 509 18.97 0.34 2.17
C GLU A 509 18.33 -0.07 3.49
N THR A 510 18.98 -0.97 4.23
CA THR A 510 18.54 -1.34 5.57
C THR A 510 18.89 -0.21 6.55
N PRO A 511 17.96 0.24 7.42
CA PRO A 511 18.29 1.19 8.48
C PRO A 511 19.40 0.64 9.40
N GLU A 512 20.31 1.51 9.82
CA GLU A 512 21.45 1.17 10.69
C GLU A 512 21.34 1.92 12.04
N ASP A 513 22.09 1.44 13.05
CA ASP A 513 22.26 2.09 14.36
C ASP A 513 20.94 2.57 15.01
N ASP A 514 20.85 3.85 15.38
CA ASP A 514 19.69 4.40 16.08
C ASP A 514 18.42 4.40 15.21
N LEU A 515 18.54 4.48 13.88
CA LEU A 515 17.37 4.37 12.98
C LEU A 515 16.77 2.97 13.00
N LEU A 516 17.62 1.94 13.05
CA LEU A 516 17.19 0.56 13.22
C LEU A 516 16.50 0.36 14.58
N ILE A 517 17.10 0.89 15.65
CA ILE A 517 16.54 0.79 17.01
C ILE A 517 15.17 1.46 17.08
N GLY A 518 15.04 2.69 16.56
CA GLY A 518 13.77 3.41 16.50
C GLY A 518 12.70 2.66 15.70
N LEU A 519 13.08 2.09 14.55
CA LEU A 519 12.18 1.24 13.76
C LEU A 519 11.74 0.01 14.55
N LEU A 520 12.64 -0.72 15.20
CA LEU A 520 12.31 -1.92 16.00
C LEU A 520 11.39 -1.59 17.18
N CYS A 521 11.62 -0.47 17.88
CA CYS A 521 10.69 0.03 18.90
C CYS A 521 9.30 0.23 18.31
N SER A 522 9.20 0.89 17.15
CA SER A 522 7.92 1.12 16.46
C SER A 522 7.23 -0.17 16.02
N LEU A 523 7.98 -1.15 15.51
CA LEU A 523 7.46 -2.45 15.07
C LEU A 523 6.91 -3.28 16.23
N THR A 524 7.53 -3.19 17.40
CA THR A 524 7.18 -3.97 18.61
C THR A 524 6.35 -3.20 19.64
N ARG A 525 5.87 -2.00 19.28
CA ARG A 525 5.05 -1.16 20.17
C ARG A 525 3.68 -1.76 20.45
N LEU A 526 3.16 -2.55 19.53
CA LEU A 526 1.87 -3.25 19.63
C LEU A 526 2.07 -4.77 19.58
N ASP A 527 1.05 -5.51 19.99
CA ASP A 527 1.05 -6.97 19.91
C ASP A 527 1.10 -7.46 18.45
N ILE A 528 1.85 -8.53 18.20
CA ILE A 528 2.06 -9.12 16.87
C ILE A 528 1.65 -10.59 16.92
N SER A 529 0.43 -10.92 16.46
CA SER A 529 -0.04 -12.31 16.32
C SER A 529 0.28 -13.24 17.51
N GLY A 530 0.00 -12.78 18.74
CA GLY A 530 0.24 -13.53 19.97
C GLY A 530 1.58 -13.25 20.66
N ILE A 531 2.48 -12.51 20.01
CA ILE A 531 3.66 -11.90 20.64
C ILE A 531 3.24 -10.58 21.29
N PRO A 532 3.51 -10.35 22.59
CA PRO A 532 3.11 -9.12 23.26
C PRO A 532 3.94 -7.91 22.80
N SER A 533 3.41 -6.70 23.00
CA SER A 533 4.18 -5.47 22.91
C SER A 533 5.42 -5.52 23.80
N LEU A 534 6.56 -5.03 23.29
CA LEU A 534 7.79 -4.94 24.08
C LEU A 534 7.60 -3.96 25.24
N ARG A 535 6.98 -2.79 24.99
CA ARG A 535 6.73 -1.78 26.02
C ARG A 535 5.86 -2.34 27.14
N ARG A 536 4.76 -3.02 26.78
CA ARG A 536 3.90 -3.69 27.78
C ARG A 536 4.69 -4.72 28.59
N SER A 537 5.47 -5.56 27.91
CA SER A 537 6.27 -6.60 28.57
C SER A 537 7.29 -6.03 29.54
N VAL A 538 7.98 -4.95 29.16
CA VAL A 538 8.93 -4.24 30.03
C VAL A 538 8.22 -3.55 31.21
N ALA A 539 7.08 -2.89 30.97
CA ALA A 539 6.30 -2.23 32.02
C ALA A 539 5.77 -3.23 33.07
N GLU A 540 5.16 -4.32 32.64
CA GLU A 540 4.66 -5.38 33.52
C GLU A 540 5.82 -6.10 34.23
N ALA A 541 6.96 -6.28 33.56
CA ALA A 541 8.18 -6.75 34.19
C ALA A 541 8.74 -5.76 35.23
N MET A 542 8.34 -4.50 35.19
CA MET A 542 8.67 -3.52 36.22
C MET A 542 7.59 -3.39 37.30
N GLY A 543 6.52 -4.20 37.21
CA GLY A 543 5.40 -4.19 38.15
C GLY A 543 4.43 -3.03 37.93
N LEU A 544 4.43 -2.44 36.72
CA LEU A 544 3.55 -1.35 36.33
C LEU A 544 2.35 -1.87 35.54
N ASP A 545 1.22 -1.16 35.64
CA ASP A 545 0.04 -1.38 34.80
C ASP A 545 0.18 -0.58 33.51
N TYR A 546 0.49 -1.27 32.40
CA TYR A 546 0.68 -0.62 31.11
C TYR A 546 -0.59 0.08 30.58
N GLY A 547 -1.78 -0.40 30.95
CA GLY A 547 -3.04 0.24 30.55
C GLY A 547 -3.16 1.62 31.18
N SER A 548 -2.98 1.71 32.50
CA SER A 548 -3.01 2.99 33.22
C SER A 548 -1.92 3.96 32.74
N LEU A 549 -0.72 3.46 32.40
CA LEU A 549 0.35 4.32 31.86
C LEU A 549 -0.05 5.02 30.54
N MET A 550 -0.84 4.34 29.72
CA MET A 550 -1.29 4.83 28.41
C MET A 550 -2.54 5.71 28.52
N ASP A 551 -3.49 5.32 29.36
CA ASP A 551 -4.79 5.97 29.46
C ASP A 551 -4.75 7.20 30.38
N GLU A 552 -3.83 7.23 31.34
CA GLU A 552 -3.76 8.24 32.39
C GLU A 552 -2.31 8.74 32.63
N PRO A 553 -1.61 9.26 31.60
CA PRO A 553 -0.19 9.63 31.70
C PRO A 553 0.08 10.72 32.75
N ALA A 554 -0.90 11.59 33.01
CA ALA A 554 -0.78 12.66 34.00
C ALA A 554 -0.85 12.18 35.47
N LEU A 555 -1.23 10.93 35.74
CA LEU A 555 -1.30 10.44 37.11
C LEU A 555 0.08 10.36 37.76
N ALA A 556 0.12 10.56 39.08
CA ALA A 556 1.35 10.46 39.85
C ALA A 556 1.97 9.05 39.77
N ALA A 557 3.30 9.00 39.62
CA ALA A 557 4.09 7.77 39.68
C ALA A 557 3.95 7.10 41.07
N PRO A 558 4.06 5.76 41.15
CA PRO A 558 3.98 5.06 42.42
C PRO A 558 5.20 5.38 43.31
N ASP A 559 5.00 5.33 44.63
CA ASP A 559 6.04 5.67 45.64
C ASP A 559 7.35 4.86 45.49
N SER A 560 7.28 3.68 44.89
CA SER A 560 8.42 2.78 44.71
C SER A 560 8.71 2.56 43.23
N ILE A 561 9.71 3.26 42.71
CA ILE A 561 10.17 3.12 41.33
C ILE A 561 11.32 2.09 41.24
N PRO A 562 11.29 1.15 40.28
CA PRO A 562 12.36 0.18 40.07
C PRO A 562 13.74 0.82 39.83
N PRO A 563 14.84 0.27 40.40
CA PRO A 563 16.18 0.86 40.25
C PRO A 563 16.68 0.99 38.81
N SER A 564 16.29 0.06 37.92
CA SER A 564 16.63 0.11 36.49
C SER A 564 16.02 1.33 35.80
N MET A 565 14.79 1.72 36.15
CA MET A 565 14.11 2.90 35.62
C MET A 565 14.72 4.21 36.13
N ILE A 566 15.29 4.21 37.34
CA ILE A 566 16.04 5.36 37.85
C ILE A 566 17.42 5.43 37.19
N ALA A 567 18.07 4.29 36.98
CA ALA A 567 19.44 4.25 36.45
C ALA A 567 19.53 4.60 34.95
N ILE A 568 18.50 4.32 34.16
CA ILE A 568 18.51 4.56 32.71
C ILE A 568 18.54 6.05 32.36
N ASP A 569 18.02 6.90 33.25
CA ASP A 569 18.13 8.35 33.18
C ASP A 569 18.04 8.93 34.60
N ALA A 570 19.21 9.03 35.22
CA ALA A 570 19.37 9.45 36.61
C ALA A 570 19.28 10.98 36.80
N ASP A 571 19.36 11.74 35.71
CA ASP A 571 19.37 13.20 35.75
C ASP A 571 17.95 13.77 35.78
N ASN A 572 16.96 13.04 35.26
CA ASN A 572 15.56 13.45 35.31
C ASN A 572 14.75 12.63 36.34
N PRO A 573 14.00 13.28 37.26
CA PRO A 573 13.18 12.57 38.24
C PRO A 573 11.88 12.05 37.61
N VAL A 574 11.38 10.92 38.12
CA VAL A 574 10.11 10.31 37.71
C VAL A 574 9.01 10.77 38.66
N ARG A 575 7.99 11.46 38.13
CA ARG A 575 6.88 12.05 38.89
C ARG A 575 5.53 11.56 38.41
N THR A 576 5.38 11.30 37.12
CA THR A 576 4.10 10.88 36.53
C THR A 576 4.19 9.54 35.84
N GLN A 577 3.04 9.00 35.46
CA GLN A 577 2.94 7.80 34.64
C GLN A 577 3.55 8.04 33.25
N GLY A 578 3.46 9.25 32.70
CA GLY A 578 4.17 9.66 31.50
C GLY A 578 5.69 9.51 31.60
N ASP A 579 6.29 9.95 32.71
CA ASP A 579 7.73 9.75 32.97
C ASP A 579 8.10 8.26 33.00
N LEU A 580 7.27 7.42 33.62
CA LEU A 580 7.48 5.97 33.64
C LEU A 580 7.41 5.37 32.23
N LEU A 581 6.48 5.83 31.40
CA LEU A 581 6.36 5.40 30.00
C LEU A 581 7.62 5.77 29.21
N GLU A 582 8.20 6.94 29.44
CA GLU A 582 9.51 7.32 28.88
C GLU A 582 10.63 6.39 29.38
N ARG A 583 10.67 6.04 30.68
CA ARG A 583 11.64 5.06 31.20
C ARG A 583 11.49 3.70 30.54
N VAL A 584 10.26 3.26 30.29
CA VAL A 584 9.99 2.02 29.56
C VAL A 584 10.56 2.10 28.15
N GLU A 585 10.33 3.19 27.41
CA GLU A 585 10.87 3.38 26.07
C GLU A 585 12.41 3.36 26.04
N LEU A 586 13.06 4.05 26.98
CA LEU A 586 14.52 4.06 27.11
C LEU A 586 15.08 2.65 27.37
N LEU A 587 14.43 1.87 28.25
CA LEU A 587 14.81 0.48 28.51
C LEU A 587 14.62 -0.41 27.26
N CYS A 588 13.55 -0.21 26.48
CA CYS A 588 13.35 -0.91 25.21
C CYS A 588 14.48 -0.61 24.23
N ARG A 589 14.82 0.67 24.06
CA ARG A 589 15.92 1.11 23.18
C ARG A 589 17.26 0.55 23.63
N GLU A 590 17.52 0.52 24.93
CA GLU A 590 18.76 -0.04 25.48
C GLU A 590 18.85 -1.56 25.28
N ALA A 591 17.74 -2.30 25.41
CA ALA A 591 17.72 -3.72 25.08
C ALA A 591 18.07 -3.97 23.61
N TYR A 592 17.52 -3.19 22.67
CA TYR A 592 17.89 -3.30 21.26
C TYR A 592 19.33 -2.88 20.98
N ARG A 593 19.84 -1.85 21.64
CA ARG A 593 21.25 -1.44 21.52
C ARG A 593 22.20 -2.54 21.95
N GLN A 594 21.93 -3.21 23.07
CA GLN A 594 22.74 -4.33 23.54
C GLN A 594 22.64 -5.56 22.62
N LEU A 595 21.45 -5.85 22.07
CA LEU A 595 21.29 -6.93 21.08
C LEU A 595 22.02 -6.62 19.78
N LEU A 596 21.93 -5.38 19.28
CA LEU A 596 22.66 -4.95 18.08
C LEU A 596 24.17 -5.12 18.26
N ALA A 597 24.71 -4.82 19.44
CA ALA A 597 26.13 -5.05 19.76
C ALA A 597 26.53 -6.54 19.77
N GLN A 598 25.56 -7.46 19.81
CA GLN A 598 25.73 -8.91 19.70
C GLN A 598 25.20 -9.45 18.36
N ASP A 599 24.99 -8.59 17.35
CA ASP A 599 24.44 -8.96 16.03
C ASP A 599 23.10 -9.71 16.12
N PHE A 600 22.27 -9.32 17.11
CA PHE A 600 21.00 -9.96 17.42
C PHE A 600 21.08 -11.48 17.63
N ASP A 601 22.17 -12.00 18.21
CA ASP A 601 22.27 -13.41 18.61
C ASP A 601 21.10 -13.82 19.55
N PRO A 602 20.24 -14.79 19.16
CA PRO A 602 19.14 -15.27 20.00
C PRO A 602 19.57 -15.80 21.38
N ASP A 603 20.82 -16.26 21.53
CA ASP A 603 21.36 -16.73 22.80
C ASP A 603 21.74 -15.56 23.74
N ALA A 604 21.96 -14.35 23.20
CA ALA A 604 22.24 -13.14 23.96
C ALA A 604 20.99 -12.52 24.61
N VAL A 605 19.77 -12.89 24.16
CA VAL A 605 18.51 -12.32 24.65
C VAL A 605 18.33 -12.45 26.17
N GLY A 606 18.58 -13.64 26.74
CA GLY A 606 18.44 -13.87 28.17
C GLY A 606 19.35 -12.99 29.03
N PRO A 607 20.68 -12.96 28.73
CA PRO A 607 21.62 -12.03 29.35
C PRO A 607 21.22 -10.55 29.23
N VAL A 608 20.83 -10.09 28.03
CA VAL A 608 20.43 -8.69 27.81
C VAL A 608 19.22 -8.30 28.65
N VAL A 609 18.17 -9.12 28.67
CA VAL A 609 16.98 -8.86 29.51
C VAL A 609 17.37 -8.76 30.99
N SER A 610 18.21 -9.67 31.46
CA SER A 610 18.65 -9.69 32.86
C SER A 610 19.47 -8.44 33.23
N GLN A 611 20.26 -7.92 32.29
CA GLN A 611 21.06 -6.71 32.46
C GLN A 611 20.21 -5.45 32.45
N VAL A 612 19.31 -5.30 31.47
CA VAL A 612 18.47 -4.10 31.30
C VAL A 612 17.41 -3.99 32.40
N LEU A 613 16.74 -5.09 32.72
CA LEU A 613 15.66 -5.11 33.70
C LEU A 613 16.16 -5.36 35.13
N GLY A 614 17.42 -5.77 35.31
CA GLY A 614 17.96 -6.24 36.59
C GLY A 614 17.40 -7.59 37.05
N ARG A 615 16.59 -8.26 36.22
CA ARG A 615 15.97 -9.57 36.48
C ARG A 615 15.61 -10.29 35.18
N PRO A 616 15.53 -11.63 35.15
CA PRO A 616 14.97 -12.33 34.01
C PRO A 616 13.45 -12.09 33.91
N ASP A 617 12.94 -11.96 32.69
CA ASP A 617 11.52 -11.86 32.40
C ASP A 617 11.16 -12.64 31.14
N ALA A 618 10.17 -13.53 31.23
CA ALA A 618 9.85 -14.46 30.15
C ALA A 618 9.13 -13.79 28.97
N GLN A 619 8.27 -12.80 29.23
CA GLN A 619 7.53 -12.09 28.18
C GLN A 619 8.48 -11.20 27.38
N THR A 620 9.33 -10.44 28.06
CA THR A 620 10.35 -9.60 27.41
C THR A 620 11.32 -10.45 26.59
N GLN A 621 11.76 -11.60 27.11
CA GLN A 621 12.59 -12.55 26.36
C GLN A 621 11.88 -13.11 25.13
N LEU A 622 10.58 -13.39 25.21
CA LEU A 622 9.79 -13.87 24.07
C LEU A 622 9.78 -12.84 22.94
N VAL A 623 9.52 -11.56 23.24
CA VAL A 623 9.49 -10.49 22.22
C VAL A 623 10.86 -10.28 21.60
N LEU A 624 11.91 -10.13 22.42
CA LEU A 624 13.27 -9.89 21.91
C LEU A 624 13.82 -11.08 21.12
N ARG A 625 13.48 -12.32 21.51
CA ARG A 625 13.80 -13.52 20.73
C ARG A 625 13.08 -13.54 19.40
N TYR A 626 11.79 -13.19 19.38
CA TYR A 626 11.04 -13.06 18.12
C TYR A 626 11.66 -12.03 17.19
N VAL A 627 12.13 -10.90 17.73
CA VAL A 627 12.85 -9.90 16.93
C VAL A 627 14.16 -10.47 16.38
N ALA A 628 14.97 -11.10 17.21
CA ALA A 628 16.25 -11.69 16.83
C ALA A 628 16.11 -12.81 15.76
N GLU A 629 15.08 -13.66 15.88
CA GLU A 629 14.90 -14.83 15.02
C GLU A 629 14.12 -14.53 13.73
N ILE A 630 13.22 -13.53 13.74
CA ILE A 630 12.27 -13.29 12.64
C ILE A 630 12.39 -11.88 12.07
N ILE A 631 12.22 -10.84 12.89
CA ILE A 631 12.09 -9.46 12.39
C ILE A 631 13.42 -8.92 11.89
N TYR A 632 14.50 -9.04 12.67
CA TYR A 632 15.81 -8.54 12.29
C TYR A 632 16.36 -9.22 11.02
N PRO A 633 16.32 -10.58 10.89
CA PRO A 633 16.67 -11.24 9.64
C PRO A 633 15.81 -10.80 8.45
N ALA A 634 14.52 -10.50 8.65
CA ALA A 634 13.67 -9.98 7.59
C ALA A 634 14.03 -8.54 7.18
N LEU A 635 14.48 -7.69 8.11
CA LEU A 635 14.99 -6.34 7.81
C LEU A 635 16.33 -6.38 7.07
N LEU A 636 17.19 -7.36 7.37
CA LEU A 636 18.44 -7.57 6.62
C LEU A 636 18.21 -7.96 5.16
N ARG A 637 16.98 -8.35 4.80
CA ARG A 637 16.56 -8.63 3.42
C ARG A 637 16.03 -7.41 2.67
N THR A 638 16.06 -6.20 3.24
CA THR A 638 15.70 -4.97 2.50
C THR A 638 16.43 -4.82 1.15
N PRO A 639 17.69 -5.26 0.94
CA PRO A 639 18.30 -5.28 -0.39
C PRO A 639 17.54 -6.08 -1.46
N ASP A 640 16.65 -7.01 -1.07
CA ASP A 640 15.74 -7.72 -1.98
C ASP A 640 14.82 -6.75 -2.75
N GLU A 641 14.63 -5.51 -2.28
CA GLU A 641 13.88 -4.46 -3.01
C GLU A 641 14.47 -4.17 -4.39
N ILE A 642 15.79 -3.97 -4.48
CA ILE A 642 16.47 -3.79 -5.77
C ILE A 642 16.70 -5.16 -6.42
N GLY A 643 17.05 -6.18 -5.64
CA GLY A 643 17.29 -7.53 -6.15
C GLY A 643 16.09 -8.09 -6.92
N ASN A 644 14.88 -7.99 -6.37
CA ASN A 644 13.67 -8.49 -7.00
C ASN A 644 13.13 -7.56 -8.10
N LEU A 645 13.44 -6.26 -8.07
CA LEU A 645 13.21 -5.37 -9.21
C LEU A 645 14.04 -5.82 -10.43
N LEU A 646 15.34 -6.06 -10.24
CA LEU A 646 16.22 -6.58 -11.28
C LEU A 646 15.80 -7.98 -11.73
N ARG A 647 15.41 -8.84 -10.78
CA ARG A 647 14.81 -10.16 -11.07
C ARG A 647 13.63 -10.00 -12.02
N GLY A 648 12.68 -9.13 -11.71
CA GLY A 648 11.54 -8.83 -12.58
C GLY A 648 11.96 -8.36 -13.99
N LEU A 649 12.92 -7.44 -14.07
CA LEU A 649 13.46 -6.93 -15.35
C LEU A 649 14.24 -7.99 -16.16
N ASP A 650 14.61 -9.11 -15.52
CA ASP A 650 15.12 -10.33 -16.14
C ASP A 650 14.03 -11.31 -16.59
N GLY A 651 12.76 -10.89 -16.58
CA GLY A 651 11.63 -11.73 -16.97
C GLY A 651 11.46 -12.93 -16.03
N ARG A 652 11.73 -12.73 -14.73
CA ARG A 652 11.60 -13.73 -13.67
C ARG A 652 10.38 -13.48 -12.80
N PHE A 653 10.06 -14.46 -11.96
CA PHE A 653 9.01 -14.31 -10.95
C PHE A 653 9.46 -13.34 -9.84
N VAL A 654 8.60 -12.39 -9.49
CA VAL A 654 8.77 -11.54 -8.31
C VAL A 654 7.95 -12.16 -7.17
N PRO A 655 8.57 -12.60 -6.06
CA PRO A 655 7.87 -13.29 -4.99
C PRO A 655 6.69 -12.48 -4.44
N ALA A 656 5.57 -13.14 -4.18
CA ALA A 656 4.40 -12.50 -3.57
C ALA A 656 4.58 -12.37 -2.05
N GLY A 657 3.80 -11.48 -1.42
CA GLY A 657 3.82 -11.33 0.03
C GLY A 657 2.63 -10.55 0.57
N PRO A 658 2.35 -10.61 1.88
CA PRO A 658 1.32 -9.77 2.49
C PRO A 658 1.74 -8.30 2.49
N SER A 659 0.75 -7.42 2.56
CA SER A 659 0.92 -5.98 2.74
C SER A 659 0.08 -5.48 3.92
N GLY A 660 0.41 -4.31 4.44
CA GLY A 660 -0.17 -3.80 5.68
C GLY A 660 0.81 -2.86 6.38
N ALA A 661 0.41 -2.29 7.52
CA ALA A 661 1.28 -1.39 8.27
C ALA A 661 2.10 -2.19 9.30
N PRO A 662 3.43 -2.37 9.11
CA PRO A 662 4.25 -3.15 10.05
C PRO A 662 4.16 -2.63 11.50
N THR A 663 4.04 -1.31 11.66
CA THR A 663 3.91 -0.61 12.95
C THR A 663 2.52 -0.69 13.59
N ARG A 664 1.56 -1.39 12.95
CA ARG A 664 0.21 -1.62 13.47
C ARG A 664 0.00 -3.11 13.82
N GLY A 665 0.99 -3.71 14.51
CA GLY A 665 0.94 -5.11 14.94
C GLY A 665 1.09 -6.13 13.80
N MET A 666 1.64 -5.70 12.66
CA MET A 666 1.82 -6.53 11.46
C MET A 666 3.30 -6.66 11.07
N ALA A 667 4.24 -6.56 12.00
CA ALA A 667 5.67 -6.67 11.68
C ALA A 667 6.04 -8.02 11.02
N ASN A 668 5.23 -9.06 11.26
CA ASN A 668 5.32 -10.37 10.63
C ASN A 668 5.11 -10.37 9.10
N ILE A 669 4.67 -9.26 8.49
CA ILE A 669 4.56 -9.18 7.04
C ILE A 669 5.93 -9.03 6.37
N LEU A 670 6.98 -8.58 7.06
CA LEU A 670 8.33 -8.46 6.50
C LEU A 670 8.85 -9.85 6.02
N PRO A 671 9.77 -9.92 5.03
CA PRO A 671 10.58 -8.84 4.45
C PRO A 671 9.87 -8.04 3.34
N THR A 672 10.51 -6.97 2.87
CA THR A 672 10.11 -6.20 1.68
C THR A 672 10.76 -6.74 0.40
N GLY A 673 10.56 -6.08 -0.74
CA GLY A 673 11.01 -6.50 -2.06
C GLY A 673 10.07 -7.49 -2.75
N ARG A 674 8.78 -7.49 -2.41
CA ARG A 674 7.80 -8.48 -2.90
C ARG A 674 6.66 -7.85 -3.69
N ASN A 675 6.06 -8.63 -4.57
CA ASN A 675 4.83 -8.29 -5.28
C ASN A 675 3.63 -8.52 -4.37
N PHE A 676 3.39 -7.58 -3.44
CA PHE A 676 2.39 -7.81 -2.42
C PHE A 676 0.99 -8.08 -3.00
N TYR A 677 0.21 -8.88 -2.29
CA TYR A 677 -1.21 -9.03 -2.51
C TYR A 677 -2.02 -8.17 -1.55
N SER A 678 -3.28 -7.95 -1.91
CA SER A 678 -4.23 -7.22 -1.06
C SER A 678 -4.84 -8.15 0.00
N VAL A 679 -6.14 -8.09 0.21
CA VAL A 679 -6.87 -8.89 1.22
C VAL A 679 -8.06 -9.57 0.56
N ASP A 680 -8.52 -10.70 1.12
CA ASP A 680 -9.81 -11.26 0.70
C ASP A 680 -10.91 -10.28 1.17
N PRO A 681 -11.63 -9.61 0.25
CA PRO A 681 -12.63 -8.62 0.65
C PRO A 681 -13.79 -9.25 1.45
N LYS A 682 -13.96 -10.59 1.41
CA LYS A 682 -14.99 -11.31 2.16
C LYS A 682 -14.63 -11.56 3.63
N THR A 683 -13.38 -11.34 4.04
CA THR A 683 -12.95 -11.49 5.43
C THR A 683 -12.99 -10.16 6.20
N ILE A 684 -13.62 -9.13 5.62
CA ILE A 684 -13.74 -7.79 6.19
C ILE A 684 -15.22 -7.50 6.55
N PRO A 685 -15.52 -6.90 7.73
CA PRO A 685 -14.59 -6.68 8.84
C PRO A 685 -14.16 -8.00 9.49
N SER A 686 -12.94 -8.06 10.00
CA SER A 686 -12.47 -9.21 10.79
C SER A 686 -13.05 -9.20 12.22
N PRO A 687 -13.02 -10.33 12.96
CA PRO A 687 -13.43 -10.34 14.37
C PRO A 687 -12.63 -9.38 15.26
N SER A 688 -11.33 -9.20 15.00
CA SER A 688 -10.52 -8.21 15.72
C SER A 688 -10.89 -6.78 15.35
N ALA A 689 -11.16 -6.51 14.07
CA ALA A 689 -11.62 -5.20 13.62
C ALA A 689 -12.99 -4.83 14.21
N TRP A 690 -13.83 -5.83 14.48
CA TRP A 690 -15.10 -5.61 15.19
C TRP A 690 -14.90 -5.05 16.59
N GLU A 691 -13.99 -5.63 17.39
CA GLU A 691 -13.71 -5.14 18.74
C GLU A 691 -13.13 -3.72 18.71
N THR A 692 -12.18 -3.45 17.81
CA THR A 692 -11.63 -2.09 17.62
C THR A 692 -12.70 -1.10 17.17
N GLY A 693 -13.48 -1.45 16.15
CA GLY A 693 -14.54 -0.58 15.61
C GLY A 693 -15.63 -0.28 16.65
N LYS A 694 -15.97 -1.25 17.49
CA LYS A 694 -16.87 -1.05 18.64
C LYS A 694 -16.27 -0.08 19.65
N ALA A 695 -15.02 -0.27 20.06
CA ALA A 695 -14.35 0.66 20.98
C ALA A 695 -14.28 2.10 20.44
N LEU A 696 -14.03 2.26 19.13
CA LEU A 696 -14.05 3.56 18.46
C LEU A 696 -15.45 4.19 18.43
N ALA A 697 -16.51 3.39 18.30
CA ALA A 697 -17.88 3.88 18.40
C ALA A 697 -18.20 4.32 19.82
N ASP A 698 -17.88 3.50 20.83
CA ASP A 698 -18.13 3.79 22.23
C ASP A 698 -17.41 5.07 22.68
N ALA A 699 -16.11 5.22 22.35
CA ALA A 699 -15.32 6.41 22.68
C ALA A 699 -15.85 7.70 22.00
N LEU A 700 -16.32 7.59 20.75
CA LEU A 700 -16.94 8.73 20.05
C LEU A 700 -18.23 9.17 20.76
N LEU A 701 -19.07 8.20 21.14
CA LEU A 701 -20.34 8.49 21.81
C LEU A 701 -20.13 9.03 23.22
N GLU A 702 -19.17 8.49 23.97
CA GLU A 702 -18.82 8.98 25.31
C GLU A 702 -18.31 10.42 25.28
N LYS A 703 -17.41 10.73 24.34
CA LYS A 703 -16.92 12.10 24.14
C LYS A 703 -18.07 13.06 23.82
N TYR A 704 -18.90 12.72 22.83
CA TYR A 704 -20.02 13.57 22.43
C TYR A 704 -21.05 13.74 23.57
N LEU A 705 -21.34 12.68 24.32
CA LEU A 705 -22.24 12.73 25.47
C LEU A 705 -21.69 13.63 26.58
N THR A 706 -20.38 13.62 26.80
CA THR A 706 -19.69 14.47 27.80
C THR A 706 -19.72 15.94 27.39
N GLU A 707 -19.49 16.23 26.11
CA GLU A 707 -19.45 17.60 25.58
C GLU A 707 -20.85 18.21 25.42
N GLU A 708 -21.83 17.44 24.93
CA GLU A 708 -23.15 17.96 24.51
C GLU A 708 -24.31 17.50 25.40
N GLY A 709 -24.08 16.54 26.31
CA GLY A 709 -25.10 16.05 27.26
C GLY A 709 -26.18 15.14 26.66
N ALA A 710 -26.09 14.78 25.38
CA ALA A 710 -26.98 13.84 24.71
C ALA A 710 -26.23 13.02 23.64
N TYR A 711 -26.77 11.88 23.22
CA TYR A 711 -26.21 11.12 22.09
C TYR A 711 -26.46 11.87 20.76
N PRO A 712 -25.53 11.77 19.79
CA PRO A 712 -25.75 12.32 18.46
C PRO A 712 -26.87 11.56 17.75
N GLU A 713 -27.75 12.25 17.03
CA GLU A 713 -28.76 11.58 16.21
C GLU A 713 -28.14 10.95 14.95
N MET A 714 -27.08 11.56 14.42
CA MET A 714 -26.40 11.12 13.20
C MET A 714 -24.89 11.42 13.23
N VAL A 715 -24.10 10.50 12.69
CA VAL A 715 -22.64 10.64 12.53
C VAL A 715 -22.26 10.55 11.05
N GLY A 716 -21.38 11.43 10.58
CA GLY A 716 -20.79 11.36 9.25
C GLY A 716 -19.41 10.69 9.28
N LEU A 717 -19.22 9.60 8.52
CA LEU A 717 -17.95 8.87 8.43
C LEU A 717 -17.44 8.76 6.99
N VAL A 718 -16.13 8.97 6.80
CA VAL A 718 -15.45 8.82 5.50
C VAL A 718 -14.64 7.54 5.49
N ILE A 719 -14.94 6.62 4.56
CA ILE A 719 -14.28 5.31 4.51
C ILE A 719 -13.36 5.19 3.28
N TRP A 720 -12.10 4.86 3.55
CA TRP A 720 -11.05 4.68 2.56
C TRP A 720 -10.73 3.19 2.36
N GLY A 721 -10.56 2.75 1.11
CA GLY A 721 -10.18 1.35 0.85
C GLY A 721 -8.82 0.97 1.41
N THR A 722 -7.86 1.91 1.48
CA THR A 722 -6.56 1.66 2.10
C THR A 722 -6.67 1.43 3.61
N SER A 723 -7.58 2.16 4.29
CA SER A 723 -7.87 1.95 5.73
C SER A 723 -8.43 0.56 5.96
N ALA A 724 -9.48 0.18 5.21
CA ALA A 724 -10.10 -1.13 5.29
C ALA A 724 -9.11 -2.30 5.08
N MET A 725 -8.14 -2.15 4.16
CA MET A 725 -7.10 -3.16 3.96
C MET A 725 -6.08 -3.21 5.10
N ARG A 726 -5.67 -2.06 5.63
CA ARG A 726 -4.67 -1.99 6.71
C ARG A 726 -5.20 -2.50 8.04
N THR A 727 -6.46 -2.21 8.35
CA THR A 727 -7.09 -2.52 9.64
C THR A 727 -7.96 -3.77 9.59
N HIS A 728 -8.16 -4.35 8.40
CA HIS A 728 -9.14 -5.41 8.18
C HIS A 728 -10.57 -4.97 8.53
N GLY A 729 -10.87 -3.67 8.43
CA GLY A 729 -12.25 -3.14 8.44
C GLY A 729 -12.69 -2.37 9.68
N ASP A 730 -11.79 -1.74 10.44
CA ASP A 730 -12.16 -0.95 11.65
C ASP A 730 -13.25 0.08 11.35
N ASP A 731 -13.11 0.89 10.30
CA ASP A 731 -14.10 1.91 9.92
C ASP A 731 -15.46 1.29 9.59
N VAL A 732 -15.48 0.12 8.94
CA VAL A 732 -16.71 -0.60 8.60
C VAL A 732 -17.35 -1.15 9.88
N ALA A 733 -16.55 -1.71 10.78
CA ALA A 733 -17.01 -2.18 12.08
C ALA A 733 -17.56 -1.05 12.96
N GLN A 734 -16.94 0.14 12.93
CA GLN A 734 -17.43 1.31 13.66
C GLN A 734 -18.81 1.74 13.18
N VAL A 735 -19.05 1.77 11.86
CA VAL A 735 -20.41 2.02 11.31
C VAL A 735 -21.41 0.98 11.80
N LEU A 736 -21.05 -0.30 11.72
CA LEU A 736 -21.91 -1.40 12.15
C LEU A 736 -22.23 -1.30 13.65
N ALA A 737 -21.25 -0.95 14.49
CA ALA A 737 -21.42 -0.77 15.93
C ALA A 737 -22.37 0.41 16.25
N LEU A 738 -22.21 1.57 15.59
CA LEU A 738 -23.10 2.73 15.76
C LEU A 738 -24.57 2.40 15.42
N LEU A 739 -24.79 1.61 14.37
CA LEU A 739 -26.12 1.11 13.98
C LEU A 739 -26.66 0.02 14.93
N GLY A 740 -25.81 -0.56 15.79
CA GLY A 740 -26.12 -1.69 16.64
C GLY A 740 -26.34 -2.99 15.86
N ILE A 741 -25.57 -3.20 14.80
CA ILE A 741 -25.59 -4.38 13.93
C ILE A 741 -24.23 -5.08 14.03
N LYS A 742 -24.22 -6.39 14.26
CA LYS A 742 -22.99 -7.17 14.39
C LYS A 742 -22.79 -8.08 13.18
N PRO A 743 -21.58 -8.14 12.61
CA PRO A 743 -21.26 -9.11 11.57
C PRO A 743 -21.20 -10.54 12.12
N VAL A 744 -21.60 -11.50 11.29
CA VAL A 744 -21.56 -12.94 11.59
C VAL A 744 -20.54 -13.59 10.67
N TRP A 745 -19.58 -14.32 11.25
CA TRP A 745 -18.51 -14.98 10.52
C TRP A 745 -18.72 -16.49 10.41
N GLN A 746 -18.26 -17.08 9.31
CA GLN A 746 -18.03 -18.52 9.23
C GLN A 746 -16.81 -18.92 10.09
N PRO A 747 -16.90 -19.92 10.97
CA PRO A 747 -15.80 -20.31 11.85
C PRO A 747 -14.52 -20.70 11.10
N GLU A 748 -14.63 -21.44 10.01
CA GLU A 748 -13.48 -22.02 9.31
C GLU A 748 -12.80 -21.03 8.37
N SER A 749 -13.59 -20.24 7.63
CA SER A 749 -13.08 -19.34 6.60
C SER A 749 -12.90 -17.90 7.09
N ARG A 750 -13.44 -17.56 8.27
CA ARG A 750 -13.57 -16.20 8.81
C ARG A 750 -14.25 -15.21 7.86
N ARG A 751 -14.94 -15.70 6.82
CA ARG A 751 -15.69 -14.85 5.91
C ARG A 751 -16.97 -14.37 6.57
N VAL A 752 -17.34 -13.13 6.31
CA VAL A 752 -18.62 -12.58 6.74
C VAL A 752 -19.74 -13.29 5.96
N GLN A 753 -20.62 -13.97 6.68
CA GLN A 753 -21.74 -14.74 6.12
C GLN A 753 -23.09 -14.04 6.29
N GLY A 754 -23.18 -13.04 7.16
CA GLY A 754 -24.40 -12.31 7.43
C GLY A 754 -24.24 -11.25 8.51
N LEU A 755 -25.36 -10.69 8.94
CA LEU A 755 -25.46 -9.65 9.96
C LEU A 755 -26.52 -10.06 11.00
N GLU A 756 -26.33 -9.65 12.25
CA GLU A 756 -27.27 -9.83 13.35
C GLU A 756 -27.57 -8.50 14.03
N VAL A 757 -28.83 -8.28 14.41
CA VAL A 757 -29.23 -7.06 15.15
C VAL A 757 -28.90 -7.23 16.63
N ILE A 758 -28.14 -6.30 17.21
CA ILE A 758 -27.88 -6.26 18.66
C ILE A 758 -29.14 -5.71 19.35
N PRO A 759 -29.73 -6.40 20.34
CA PRO A 759 -30.88 -5.88 21.09
C PRO A 759 -30.56 -4.57 21.81
N ILE A 760 -31.52 -3.65 21.91
CA ILE A 760 -31.29 -2.33 22.53
C ILE A 760 -30.85 -2.43 24.00
N SER A 761 -31.31 -3.46 24.71
CA SER A 761 -30.92 -3.74 26.09
C SER A 761 -29.46 -4.16 26.24
N GLU A 762 -28.86 -4.73 25.18
CA GLU A 762 -27.44 -5.10 25.13
C GLU A 762 -26.59 -3.94 24.58
N LEU A 763 -27.12 -3.18 23.63
CA LEU A 763 -26.42 -2.04 23.01
C LEU A 763 -26.15 -0.90 24.01
N GLY A 764 -27.08 -0.65 24.94
CA GLY A 764 -26.88 0.33 26.02
C GLY A 764 -27.07 1.80 25.61
N HIS A 765 -27.16 2.10 24.32
CA HIS A 765 -27.45 3.43 23.77
C HIS A 765 -28.46 3.33 22.60
N PRO A 766 -29.09 4.44 22.16
CA PRO A 766 -29.91 4.46 20.95
C PRO A 766 -29.10 4.06 19.72
N ARG A 767 -29.73 3.44 18.72
CA ARG A 767 -29.08 3.26 17.40
C ARG A 767 -28.81 4.64 16.80
N ILE A 768 -27.58 4.87 16.35
CA ILE A 768 -27.13 6.15 15.82
C ILE A 768 -27.16 6.08 14.30
N ASP A 769 -27.78 7.07 13.65
CA ASP A 769 -27.81 7.10 12.19
C ASP A 769 -26.41 7.41 11.63
N VAL A 770 -26.09 6.89 10.46
CA VAL A 770 -24.74 7.04 9.88
C VAL A 770 -24.80 7.41 8.41
N THR A 771 -24.20 8.56 8.09
CA THR A 771 -23.94 8.95 6.70
C THR A 771 -22.52 8.53 6.31
N VAL A 772 -22.41 7.56 5.40
CA VAL A 772 -21.11 7.03 4.94
C VAL A 772 -20.69 7.66 3.61
N ARG A 773 -19.51 8.28 3.58
CA ARG A 773 -18.85 8.75 2.35
C ARG A 773 -17.69 7.82 1.99
N ILE A 774 -17.89 6.98 0.97
CA ILE A 774 -16.84 6.08 0.48
C ILE A 774 -15.92 6.73 -0.57
N SER A 775 -14.65 6.35 -0.56
CA SER A 775 -13.69 6.69 -1.64
C SER A 775 -13.95 5.89 -2.92
N GLY A 776 -13.48 6.40 -4.08
CA GLY A 776 -13.61 5.70 -5.36
C GLY A 776 -12.92 4.33 -5.36
N PHE A 777 -11.74 4.23 -4.74
CA PHE A 777 -11.05 2.94 -4.59
C PHE A 777 -11.82 1.96 -3.68
N PHE A 778 -12.45 2.44 -2.60
CA PHE A 778 -13.29 1.57 -1.76
C PHE A 778 -14.43 0.95 -2.58
N ARG A 779 -15.06 1.74 -3.45
CA ARG A 779 -16.08 1.24 -4.38
C ARG A 779 -15.55 0.16 -5.32
N ASP A 780 -14.36 0.36 -5.87
CA ASP A 780 -13.79 -0.55 -6.85
C ASP A 780 -13.29 -1.86 -6.21
N ALA A 781 -12.76 -1.79 -4.98
CA ALA A 781 -12.16 -2.93 -4.28
C ALA A 781 -13.14 -3.71 -3.38
N PHE A 782 -14.17 -3.05 -2.83
CA PHE A 782 -15.05 -3.60 -1.80
C PHE A 782 -16.55 -3.46 -2.10
N PRO A 783 -17.04 -3.86 -3.29
CA PRO A 783 -18.46 -3.79 -3.61
C PRO A 783 -19.31 -4.64 -2.64
N ASN A 784 -18.77 -5.73 -2.11
CA ASN A 784 -19.43 -6.54 -1.10
C ASN A 784 -19.64 -5.80 0.24
N LEU A 785 -18.72 -4.91 0.63
CA LEU A 785 -18.85 -4.14 1.87
C LEU A 785 -19.86 -3.00 1.73
N ILE A 786 -20.00 -2.44 0.52
CA ILE A 786 -21.08 -1.48 0.24
C ILE A 786 -22.43 -2.15 0.45
N ASN A 787 -22.63 -3.33 -0.15
CA ASN A 787 -23.87 -4.08 0.04
C ASN A 787 -24.09 -4.50 1.50
N LEU A 788 -23.02 -4.82 2.24
CA LEU A 788 -23.09 -5.16 3.66
C LEU A 788 -23.56 -3.97 4.50
N LEU A 789 -22.99 -2.78 4.28
CA LEU A 789 -23.37 -1.55 4.97
C LEU A 789 -24.82 -1.15 4.66
N ASP A 790 -25.23 -1.24 3.40
CA ASP A 790 -26.61 -0.95 2.98
C ASP A 790 -27.61 -1.88 3.67
N GLN A 791 -27.32 -3.20 3.69
CA GLN A 791 -28.12 -4.17 4.43
C GLN A 791 -28.19 -3.87 5.93
N ALA A 792 -27.08 -3.44 6.54
CA ALA A 792 -27.05 -3.07 7.96
C ALA A 792 -27.96 -1.88 8.26
N VAL A 793 -27.95 -0.85 7.40
CA VAL A 793 -28.83 0.32 7.53
C VAL A 793 -30.30 -0.08 7.38
N GLU A 794 -30.65 -0.89 6.38
CA GLU A 794 -32.02 -1.41 6.22
C GLU A 794 -32.48 -2.21 7.44
N MET A 795 -31.61 -3.07 7.99
CA MET A 795 -31.89 -3.85 9.19
C MET A 795 -32.11 -2.98 10.42
N ALA A 796 -31.29 -1.94 10.61
CA ALA A 796 -31.41 -1.00 11.72
C ALA A 796 -32.69 -0.17 11.61
N ALA A 797 -33.05 0.28 10.40
CA ALA A 797 -34.27 1.06 10.14
C ALA A 797 -35.57 0.24 10.30
N ALA A 798 -35.47 -1.10 10.23
CA ALA A 798 -36.59 -2.01 10.44
C ALA A 798 -36.86 -2.34 11.92
N GLN A 799 -36.00 -1.88 12.85
CA GLN A 799 -36.20 -1.98 14.31
C GLN A 799 -36.97 -0.77 14.83
#